data_AF-A0A7V3JQZ2-F1
#
_entry.id   AF-A0A7V3JQZ2-F1
#
_cell.length_a   1.000
_cell.length_b   1.000
_cell.length_c   1.000
_cell.angle_alpha   90.00
_cell.angle_beta   90.00
_cell.angle_gamma   90.00
#
_symmetry.space_group_name_H-M   'P 1'
#
loop_
_entity.id
_entity.type
_entity.pdbx_description
1 polymer ?
#
loop_
_entity_poly.entity_id
_entity_poly.type
_entity_poly.pdbx_seq_one_letter_code
_entity_poly.pdbx_strand_id
1 'polypeptide(L)'
;MVFGRRGGRAPRLVSAAPFRRCLEAAMGRVSLLVGGAALGLAVLAGDGAWAQRGELRVVEAGRPAFRPPRGMGQLMVTDATGSPHPLPVVRYHAHVLLHPPVALVQIDQSFYNPLPARAEGTFVFSLPRGASVSRFAMFVTHDALMEGELIDRQRAGQIYESIVYQRLDPGILEQTGENVFKMRVFPIPSADTKRVLLDYTFPLESDDGQYRFVLPLPGEGEPIWDFRVTGAIRGATVPGSVVCQSHPQMEIECKADQPIRFNWKEENYRPAGDLVLRFSEPVGPGPRLWAYTAAALYAPQVTGTRQPQEQSTARAATYFHLSIPPEPPAGPRPPPAPADVLLLAETSALTPNPQAVRQAVAKVLGSLRPEDRFRLASVDVVQRWLTPDWTPASGDQCQRVLRRFDEGVFLGALDLKAGLREAAKAFSTTPPGRRRLVIYVGSAALAEDRQWFTRPPREEIVLSLEPAILDLSRAGCSFLAVIPARKNAGEERLRHVARKVGGLVFSTEFQRGQEEFQAWLNSGLPSPEPILELSIEGASQDDVFAPTGWVPGRALTLVGRCEPTASIQLKLVVMRQGQPVVRQWKLAVESKPDDVFVGRLWAQRKIEQLLRLDQSTPGFLAQEPRQEVVALSQEWSLLTPYTAFLVLENEADYARWGVPRQLRRRYWSPPEALEPLPLAGMRRWAGGAMKPAPLPPFVERLQQAAVAQAIDAARQALSVGDARRAQFHLDRVAYLPSAQRSPQYQEMVRKVAQVNWRQAVLQALGSHRAFFAAPAAELAPFVPDLGSLAQPHAPPEFLRTHPHAYRLLQSVQVEPRTTSVAQLAELLAKRTGANVVVDRKALDDSGLAVDRPFEVRAWGKMSLREYVRRALSQQRLVLIEEPHRLLVTTEDAQDASQRLEVHPVGDLLHPGCTADVAELGAPYLDAELAAQTRLREKLQRPVTLDYREAPLGVVLSDLARMFGDNVFVDLKAMEDAGITQQDRVSAQWRDVPLEESLRWLLGPLSLEPVLHGQTLVITTREEAADRRLLTTRVYSCRGVVYALKPELAASGA
;
A
#
# COMPACT_ATOMS: atom_id res chain seq x y z
N MET A 1 -52.23 26.83 8.08
CA MET A 1 -53.71 26.82 8.03
C MET A 1 -54.19 25.37 7.99
N VAL A 2 -55.33 25.04 8.62
CA VAL A 2 -56.19 23.83 8.43
C VAL A 2 -55.47 22.45 8.35
N PHE A 3 -55.43 21.61 9.41
CA PHE A 3 -56.43 20.59 9.83
C PHE A 3 -56.83 19.56 8.72
N GLY A 4 -57.08 18.26 8.97
CA GLY A 4 -56.86 17.41 10.15
C GLY A 4 -57.84 16.20 10.26
N ARG A 5 -57.37 15.07 10.84
CA ARG A 5 -58.12 13.86 11.33
C ARG A 5 -58.65 12.79 10.34
N ARG A 6 -58.62 11.53 10.85
CA ARG A 6 -59.57 10.36 10.77
C ARG A 6 -60.67 10.36 9.68
N GLY A 7 -61.06 9.27 8.99
CA GLY A 7 -60.66 7.85 8.98
C GLY A 7 -61.83 6.86 9.31
N GLY A 8 -62.15 5.89 8.42
CA GLY A 8 -62.98 4.72 8.76
C GLY A 8 -63.84 4.02 7.66
N ARG A 9 -63.62 2.70 7.49
CA ARG A 9 -64.54 1.58 7.07
C ARG A 9 -65.23 1.55 5.68
N ALA A 10 -65.49 0.31 5.22
CA ALA A 10 -66.16 -0.12 3.97
C ALA A 10 -67.62 -0.63 4.22
N PRO A 11 -68.44 -0.92 3.17
CA PRO A 11 -68.52 -2.25 2.50
C PRO A 11 -68.52 -2.15 0.94
N ARG A 12 -68.30 -3.17 0.08
CA ARG A 12 -69.00 -4.48 -0.19
C ARG A 12 -70.46 -4.30 -0.66
N LEU A 13 -71.00 -4.99 -1.68
CA LEU A 13 -70.56 -6.13 -2.53
C LEU A 13 -70.62 -5.73 -4.04
N VAL A 14 -70.88 -6.49 -5.13
CA VAL A 14 -71.47 -7.83 -5.45
C VAL A 14 -70.74 -8.46 -6.68
N SER A 15 -71.17 -9.66 -7.07
CA SER A 15 -70.77 -10.58 -8.16
C SER A 15 -71.47 -10.27 -9.53
N ALA A 16 -71.27 -10.98 -10.65
CA ALA A 16 -70.80 -12.36 -10.89
C ALA A 16 -70.02 -12.53 -12.22
N ALA A 17 -68.91 -13.28 -12.28
CA ALA A 17 -68.78 -14.69 -12.75
C ALA A 17 -68.59 -14.83 -14.30
N PRO A 18 -68.15 -15.98 -14.87
CA PRO A 18 -67.77 -17.27 -14.26
C PRO A 18 -66.43 -17.91 -14.72
N PHE A 19 -65.97 -18.91 -13.95
CA PHE A 19 -65.26 -20.14 -14.37
C PHE A 19 -63.80 -20.09 -14.91
N ARG A 20 -62.98 -21.18 -14.87
CA ARG A 20 -62.90 -22.37 -13.97
C ARG A 20 -61.70 -23.27 -14.33
N ARG A 21 -60.57 -23.18 -13.61
CA ARG A 21 -59.61 -24.27 -13.29
C ARG A 21 -58.40 -23.74 -12.50
N CYS A 22 -57.59 -24.64 -11.94
CA CYS A 22 -56.32 -24.37 -11.26
C CYS A 22 -56.36 -23.66 -9.88
N LEU A 23 -57.45 -23.81 -9.12
CA LEU A 23 -57.46 -23.48 -7.69
C LEU A 23 -58.22 -24.54 -6.87
N GLU A 24 -57.70 -25.78 -6.91
CA GLU A 24 -58.32 -26.97 -6.28
C GLU A 24 -57.27 -27.85 -5.55
N ALA A 25 -56.12 -27.27 -5.22
CA ALA A 25 -55.00 -27.94 -4.54
C ALA A 25 -54.35 -27.08 -3.42
N ALA A 26 -55.03 -26.02 -2.96
CA ALA A 26 -54.56 -25.14 -1.90
C ALA A 26 -55.47 -25.24 -0.66
N MET A 27 -54.86 -25.52 0.50
CA MET A 27 -55.48 -25.61 1.83
C MET A 27 -56.46 -26.78 2.08
N GLY A 28 -55.90 -27.98 2.20
CA GLY A 28 -56.53 -29.10 2.91
C GLY A 28 -55.98 -29.25 4.34
N ARG A 29 -56.74 -28.76 5.34
CA ARG A 29 -56.59 -28.99 6.81
C ARG A 29 -55.26 -28.59 7.50
N VAL A 30 -55.38 -27.58 8.37
CA VAL A 30 -54.50 -27.37 9.53
C VAL A 30 -54.95 -28.25 10.70
N SER A 31 -54.00 -28.85 11.44
CA SER A 31 -54.17 -29.34 12.81
C SER A 31 -52.89 -29.10 13.61
N LEU A 32 -53.02 -28.74 14.88
CA LEU A 32 -51.91 -28.68 15.83
C LEU A 32 -51.55 -30.10 16.29
N LEU A 33 -50.26 -30.38 16.55
CA LEU A 33 -49.75 -30.48 17.93
C LEU A 33 -48.22 -30.68 18.00
N VAL A 34 -47.67 -30.35 19.18
CA VAL A 34 -46.23 -30.27 19.46
C VAL A 34 -45.59 -31.66 19.55
N GLY A 35 -44.40 -31.81 18.97
CA GLY A 35 -43.61 -33.04 19.02
C GLY A 35 -42.10 -32.80 18.79
N GLY A 36 -41.57 -31.69 19.31
CA GLY A 36 -40.22 -31.18 19.01
C GLY A 36 -39.36 -30.87 20.24
N ALA A 37 -39.48 -31.68 21.30
CA ALA A 37 -38.65 -31.59 22.51
C ALA A 37 -37.83 -32.89 22.68
N ALA A 38 -36.61 -32.75 23.19
CA ALA A 38 -35.62 -33.83 23.20
C ALA A 38 -35.89 -34.90 24.27
N LEU A 39 -35.37 -36.10 24.03
CA LEU A 39 -34.74 -36.94 25.07
C LEU A 39 -33.54 -37.69 24.44
N GLY A 40 -32.40 -37.85 25.10
CA GLY A 40 -32.11 -37.37 26.45
C GLY A 40 -30.63 -37.18 26.74
N LEU A 41 -30.33 -36.06 27.41
CA LEU A 41 -29.19 -35.96 28.31
C LEU A 41 -29.75 -36.31 29.70
N ALA A 42 -29.45 -37.51 30.19
CA ALA A 42 -30.02 -38.01 31.44
C ALA A 42 -29.26 -37.44 32.65
N VAL A 43 -29.87 -36.47 33.34
CA VAL A 43 -29.55 -36.07 34.70
C VAL A 43 -30.85 -36.04 35.50
N LEU A 44 -30.79 -36.48 36.77
CA LEU A 44 -31.96 -36.66 37.62
C LEU A 44 -32.59 -35.33 38.08
N ALA A 45 -33.84 -35.43 38.54
CA ALA A 45 -34.74 -34.32 38.86
C ALA A 45 -34.25 -33.34 39.95
N GLY A 46 -34.80 -32.12 39.92
CA GLY A 46 -34.62 -31.08 40.94
C GLY A 46 -35.33 -29.78 40.53
N ASP A 47 -36.54 -29.56 41.04
CA ASP A 47 -37.43 -28.46 40.66
C ASP A 47 -36.94 -27.05 41.04
N GLY A 48 -37.42 -26.01 40.34
CA GLY A 48 -37.53 -24.67 40.95
C GLY A 48 -37.41 -23.45 40.01
N ALA A 49 -38.55 -22.78 39.79
CA ALA A 49 -38.71 -21.33 39.53
C ALA A 49 -37.81 -20.59 38.51
N TRP A 50 -38.43 -20.04 37.46
CA TRP A 50 -37.88 -18.97 36.62
C TRP A 50 -38.88 -17.82 36.45
N ALA A 51 -38.50 -16.57 36.80
CA ALA A 51 -39.21 -15.36 36.38
C ALA A 51 -38.39 -14.06 36.54
N GLN A 52 -37.60 -13.68 35.53
CA GLN A 52 -37.67 -12.39 34.80
C GLN A 52 -36.35 -11.90 34.18
N ARG A 53 -36.48 -11.34 32.95
CA ARG A 53 -35.60 -10.40 32.23
C ARG A 53 -34.21 -10.88 31.78
N GLY A 54 -33.97 -10.71 30.47
CA GLY A 54 -32.66 -10.82 29.81
C GLY A 54 -32.84 -10.93 28.30
N GLU A 55 -32.58 -9.85 27.55
CA GLU A 55 -32.62 -9.89 26.08
C GLU A 55 -31.34 -10.55 25.53
N LEU A 56 -31.48 -11.65 24.80
CA LEU A 56 -30.37 -12.29 24.10
C LEU A 56 -30.25 -11.76 22.67
N ARG A 57 -29.16 -11.03 22.39
CA ARG A 57 -28.79 -10.64 21.03
C ARG A 57 -28.10 -11.81 20.30
N VAL A 58 -28.54 -12.08 19.08
CA VAL A 58 -27.80 -12.93 18.13
C VAL A 58 -26.57 -12.16 17.64
N VAL A 59 -25.44 -12.85 17.53
CA VAL A 59 -24.19 -12.31 16.97
C VAL A 59 -23.91 -13.02 15.65
N GLU A 60 -23.87 -12.27 14.54
CA GLU A 60 -23.52 -12.81 13.23
C GLU A 60 -22.00 -12.99 13.09
N ALA A 61 -21.59 -14.14 12.54
CA ALA A 61 -20.18 -14.47 12.32
C ALA A 61 -19.66 -13.81 11.03
N GLY A 62 -19.16 -12.57 11.15
CA GLY A 62 -18.55 -11.84 10.04
C GLY A 62 -17.23 -12.47 9.56
N ARG A 63 -16.93 -12.31 8.25
CA ARG A 63 -15.61 -12.62 7.68
C ARG A 63 -14.51 -11.81 8.40
N PRO A 64 -13.28 -12.33 8.55
CA PRO A 64 -12.18 -11.58 9.12
C PRO A 64 -11.78 -10.43 8.19
N ALA A 65 -12.21 -9.21 8.52
CA ALA A 65 -11.60 -8.01 7.97
C ALA A 65 -10.13 -7.93 8.43
N PHE A 66 -9.24 -7.39 7.59
CA PHE A 66 -7.88 -7.06 8.02
C PHE A 66 -7.94 -6.03 9.15
N ARG A 67 -7.75 -6.49 10.38
CA ARG A 67 -7.50 -5.64 11.54
C ARG A 67 -6.00 -5.37 11.57
N PRO A 68 -5.53 -4.12 11.72
CA PRO A 68 -4.14 -3.89 12.06
C PRO A 68 -3.84 -4.61 13.40
N PRO A 69 -2.70 -5.31 13.52
CA PRO A 69 -2.39 -6.09 14.71
C PRO A 69 -2.31 -5.19 15.94
N ARG A 70 -2.82 -5.68 17.07
CA ARG A 70 -2.54 -5.10 18.39
C ARG A 70 -1.18 -5.62 18.85
N GLY A 71 -0.30 -4.73 19.27
CA GLY A 71 1.08 -5.08 19.62
C GLY A 71 1.98 -5.25 18.40
N MET A 72 3.17 -5.80 18.63
CA MET A 72 4.25 -5.90 17.64
C MET A 72 4.05 -6.97 16.54
N GLY A 73 2.82 -7.37 16.22
CA GLY A 73 2.54 -8.34 15.15
C GLY A 73 2.99 -9.79 15.45
N GLN A 74 2.99 -10.63 14.41
CA GLN A 74 3.36 -12.06 14.46
C GLN A 74 4.17 -12.45 13.20
N LEU A 75 5.18 -13.29 13.36
CA LEU A 75 5.98 -13.82 12.25
C LEU A 75 5.23 -15.00 11.62
N MET A 76 4.68 -14.79 10.42
CA MET A 76 3.90 -15.78 9.70
C MET A 76 4.78 -16.59 8.76
N VAL A 77 4.70 -17.91 8.81
CA VAL A 77 5.28 -18.84 7.82
C VAL A 77 4.16 -19.54 7.04
N THR A 78 4.46 -20.01 5.84
CA THR A 78 3.56 -20.88 5.07
C THR A 78 3.94 -22.34 5.28
N ASP A 79 2.97 -23.20 5.59
CA ASP A 79 3.20 -24.65 5.72
C ASP A 79 3.16 -25.40 4.39
N ALA A 80 3.34 -26.73 4.45
CA ALA A 80 3.29 -27.62 3.29
C ALA A 80 1.90 -27.74 2.62
N THR A 81 0.85 -27.13 3.18
CA THR A 81 -0.51 -27.07 2.60
C THR A 81 -0.81 -25.72 1.94
N GLY A 82 0.09 -24.74 2.09
CA GLY A 82 -0.17 -23.35 1.69
C GLY A 82 -0.86 -22.50 2.78
N SER A 83 -1.06 -23.05 3.98
CA SER A 83 -1.72 -22.35 5.09
C SER A 83 -0.74 -21.46 5.85
N PRO A 84 -1.15 -20.25 6.30
CA PRO A 84 -0.32 -19.38 7.12
C PRO A 84 -0.36 -19.79 8.60
N HIS A 85 0.81 -19.94 9.23
CA HIS A 85 0.96 -20.26 10.66
C HIS A 85 1.81 -19.20 11.37
N PRO A 86 1.39 -18.69 12.55
CA PRO A 86 2.21 -17.80 13.35
C PRO A 86 3.28 -18.58 14.13
N LEU A 87 4.52 -18.08 14.15
CA LEU A 87 5.60 -18.65 14.96
C LEU A 87 5.60 -18.06 16.39
N PRO A 88 5.66 -18.90 17.44
CA PRO A 88 5.72 -18.42 18.82
C PRO A 88 7.04 -17.68 19.12
N VAL A 89 6.92 -16.60 19.88
CA VAL A 89 8.04 -15.78 20.38
C VAL A 89 8.61 -16.43 21.64
N VAL A 90 9.81 -16.99 21.58
CA VAL A 90 10.44 -17.70 22.71
C VAL A 90 11.32 -16.80 23.57
N ARG A 91 11.90 -15.75 22.98
CA ARG A 91 12.55 -14.65 23.71
C ARG A 91 11.98 -13.32 23.21
N TYR A 92 11.75 -12.41 24.15
CA TYR A 92 11.53 -10.99 23.89
C TYR A 92 12.27 -10.18 24.97
N HIS A 93 13.40 -9.59 24.61
CA HIS A 93 14.17 -8.69 25.47
C HIS A 93 14.12 -7.28 24.88
N ALA A 94 13.51 -6.34 25.61
CA ALA A 94 13.47 -4.93 25.25
C ALA A 94 14.46 -4.13 26.12
N HIS A 95 15.34 -3.37 25.47
CA HIS A 95 16.27 -2.44 26.10
C HIS A 95 15.87 -1.01 25.73
N VAL A 96 15.49 -0.22 26.73
CA VAL A 96 14.91 1.12 26.54
C VAL A 96 15.79 2.19 27.18
N LEU A 97 16.20 3.18 26.40
CA LEU A 97 16.81 4.41 26.93
C LEU A 97 15.87 5.58 26.70
N LEU A 98 15.36 6.15 27.80
CA LEU A 98 14.59 7.38 27.79
C LEU A 98 15.58 8.53 27.99
N HIS A 99 15.76 9.38 26.96
CA HIS A 99 16.69 10.51 26.95
C HIS A 99 16.00 11.69 26.23
N PRO A 100 15.12 12.43 26.93
CA PRO A 100 14.29 13.46 26.32
C PRO A 100 15.10 14.45 25.47
N PRO A 101 14.62 14.83 24.27
CA PRO A 101 13.28 14.66 23.72
C PRO A 101 13.03 13.33 22.95
N VAL A 102 13.88 12.32 23.10
CA VAL A 102 13.71 11.02 22.40
C VAL A 102 13.75 9.84 23.34
N ALA A 103 13.40 8.68 22.81
CA ALA A 103 13.77 7.41 23.39
C ALA A 103 14.25 6.43 22.32
N LEU A 104 15.21 5.61 22.72
CA LEU A 104 15.86 4.59 21.91
C LEU A 104 15.42 3.24 22.45
N VAL A 105 14.94 2.37 21.57
CA VAL A 105 14.47 1.03 21.93
C VAL A 105 15.14 0.01 21.03
N GLN A 106 15.85 -0.94 21.63
CA GLN A 106 16.37 -2.13 20.98
C GLN A 106 15.53 -3.33 21.41
N ILE A 107 15.05 -4.11 20.45
CA ILE A 107 14.35 -5.37 20.67
C ILE A 107 15.26 -6.51 20.21
N ASP A 108 15.62 -7.42 21.11
CA ASP A 108 16.10 -8.77 20.77
C ASP A 108 14.92 -9.75 20.84
N GLN A 109 14.55 -10.32 19.71
CA GLN A 109 13.41 -11.21 19.58
C GLN A 109 13.81 -12.52 18.91
N SER A 110 13.37 -13.64 19.48
CA SER A 110 13.57 -14.98 18.90
C SER A 110 12.26 -15.68 18.65
N PHE A 111 12.06 -16.14 17.41
CA PHE A 111 10.90 -16.91 16.99
C PHE A 111 11.29 -18.38 16.82
N TYR A 112 10.44 -19.31 17.26
CA TYR A 112 10.65 -20.75 17.09
C TYR A 112 9.80 -21.32 15.96
N ASN A 113 10.40 -22.15 15.10
CA ASN A 113 9.68 -22.87 14.04
C ASN A 113 9.39 -24.33 14.46
N PRO A 114 8.12 -24.68 14.73
CA PRO A 114 7.74 -26.05 15.09
C PRO A 114 7.55 -26.96 13.87
N LEU A 115 7.62 -26.44 12.64
CA LEU A 115 7.39 -27.23 11.42
C LEU A 115 8.59 -28.15 11.13
N PRO A 116 8.38 -29.34 10.54
CA PRO A 116 9.43 -30.30 10.18
C PRO A 116 10.24 -29.90 8.93
N ALA A 117 10.18 -28.62 8.54
CA ALA A 117 10.83 -28.07 7.35
C ALA A 117 11.29 -26.63 7.64
N ARG A 118 12.34 -26.19 6.94
CA ARG A 118 12.75 -24.77 6.94
C ARG A 118 11.74 -23.94 6.15
N ALA A 119 11.47 -22.71 6.60
CA ALA A 119 10.48 -21.82 6.00
C ALA A 119 11.06 -20.43 5.68
N GLU A 120 10.42 -19.68 4.78
CA GLU A 120 10.48 -18.21 4.78
C GLU A 120 9.40 -17.70 5.73
N GLY A 121 9.72 -16.68 6.54
CA GLY A 121 8.75 -16.01 7.39
C GLY A 121 8.60 -14.53 7.05
N THR A 122 7.35 -14.04 7.05
CA THR A 122 7.01 -12.62 6.92
C THR A 122 6.43 -12.12 8.25
N PHE A 123 7.06 -11.11 8.83
CA PHE A 123 6.64 -10.44 10.06
C PHE A 123 6.15 -9.04 9.72
N VAL A 124 4.87 -8.77 9.95
CA VAL A 124 4.26 -7.45 9.78
C VAL A 124 3.95 -6.89 11.15
N PHE A 125 4.65 -5.82 11.52
CA PHE A 125 4.58 -5.22 12.85
C PHE A 125 4.28 -3.72 12.79
N SER A 126 3.68 -3.22 13.86
CA SER A 126 3.47 -1.78 14.07
C SER A 126 4.38 -1.30 15.19
N LEU A 127 5.16 -0.25 14.94
CA LEU A 127 5.88 0.46 16.00
C LEU A 127 4.99 1.58 16.59
N PRO A 128 5.38 2.19 17.73
CA PRO A 128 4.90 3.51 18.09
C PRO A 128 4.96 4.44 16.86
N ARG A 129 3.89 5.15 16.58
CA ARG A 129 3.86 6.14 15.50
C ARG A 129 4.90 7.23 15.76
N GLY A 130 5.48 7.78 14.69
CA GLY A 130 6.65 8.66 14.79
C GLY A 130 7.97 7.93 15.11
N ALA A 131 7.96 6.61 15.36
CA ALA A 131 9.19 5.83 15.40
C ALA A 131 9.79 5.65 14.00
N SER A 132 11.12 5.71 13.92
CA SER A 132 11.89 5.33 12.74
C SER A 132 12.88 4.22 13.11
N VAL A 133 12.89 3.15 12.31
CA VAL A 133 13.88 2.07 12.46
C VAL A 133 15.25 2.60 12.06
N SER A 134 16.20 2.41 12.97
CA SER A 134 17.59 2.87 12.84
C SER A 134 18.62 1.75 12.71
N ARG A 135 18.27 0.50 13.03
CA ARG A 135 19.10 -0.68 12.80
C ARG A 135 18.22 -1.90 12.64
N PHE A 136 18.61 -2.80 11.74
CA PHE A 136 18.07 -4.15 11.64
C PHE A 136 19.23 -5.12 11.48
N ALA A 137 19.20 -6.21 12.23
CA ALA A 137 20.20 -7.27 12.18
C ALA A 137 19.56 -8.63 12.47
N MET A 138 20.18 -9.71 12.01
CA MET A 138 19.72 -11.07 12.31
C MET A 138 20.89 -12.00 12.63
N PHE A 139 20.60 -13.03 13.41
CA PHE A 139 21.52 -14.13 13.64
C PHE A 139 21.45 -15.11 12.46
N VAL A 140 22.59 -15.34 11.81
CA VAL A 140 22.74 -16.32 10.72
C VAL A 140 22.95 -17.70 11.33
N THR A 141 23.98 -17.84 12.17
CA THR A 141 24.11 -18.91 13.17
C THR A 141 23.67 -18.40 14.55
N HIS A 142 23.56 -19.26 15.56
CA HIS A 142 23.13 -18.88 16.93
C HIS A 142 24.01 -17.82 17.62
N ASP A 143 25.23 -17.61 17.11
CA ASP A 143 26.27 -16.70 17.60
C ASP A 143 26.67 -15.59 16.60
N ALA A 144 26.60 -15.82 15.28
CA ALA A 144 26.95 -14.83 14.27
C ALA A 144 25.80 -13.83 13.99
N LEU A 145 25.87 -12.66 14.64
CA LEU A 145 25.01 -11.51 14.34
C LEU A 145 25.48 -10.79 13.07
N MET A 146 24.64 -10.77 12.04
CA MET A 146 24.84 -9.99 10.83
C MET A 146 23.95 -8.74 10.84
N GLU A 147 24.59 -7.56 10.85
CA GLU A 147 23.91 -6.27 10.71
C GLU A 147 23.55 -6.01 9.24
N GLY A 148 22.37 -5.45 8.97
CA GLY A 148 21.92 -5.03 7.65
C GLY A 148 22.42 -3.65 7.23
N GLU A 149 22.56 -3.43 5.93
CA GLU A 149 22.79 -2.08 5.36
C GLU A 149 21.48 -1.53 4.78
N LEU A 150 21.27 -0.22 4.93
CA LEU A 150 20.12 0.49 4.38
C LEU A 150 20.46 0.96 2.95
N ILE A 151 19.69 0.50 1.97
CA ILE A 151 19.90 0.84 0.55
C ILE A 151 18.57 1.17 -0.14
N ASP A 152 18.62 1.62 -1.40
CA ASP A 152 17.43 1.80 -2.23
C ASP A 152 16.56 0.53 -2.25
N ARG A 153 15.26 0.72 -2.03
CA ARG A 153 14.28 -0.36 -1.86
C ARG A 153 14.16 -1.27 -3.08
N GLN A 154 14.24 -0.73 -4.29
CA GLN A 154 14.12 -1.53 -5.52
C GLN A 154 15.34 -2.44 -5.66
N ARG A 155 16.54 -1.89 -5.39
CA ARG A 155 17.79 -2.67 -5.36
C ARG A 155 17.79 -3.73 -4.24
N ALA A 156 17.27 -3.40 -3.06
CA ALA A 156 17.16 -4.35 -1.95
C ALA A 156 16.27 -5.56 -2.30
N GLY A 157 15.11 -5.31 -2.91
CA GLY A 157 14.20 -6.38 -3.37
C GLY A 157 14.86 -7.29 -4.40
N GLN A 158 15.50 -6.71 -5.42
CA GLN A 158 16.23 -7.46 -6.46
C GLN A 158 17.32 -8.36 -5.88
N ILE A 159 18.15 -7.84 -4.95
CA ILE A 159 19.20 -8.63 -4.31
C ILE A 159 18.57 -9.74 -3.45
N TYR A 160 17.61 -9.42 -2.59
CA TYR A 160 16.93 -10.39 -1.71
C TYR A 160 16.35 -11.57 -2.51
N GLU A 161 15.59 -11.30 -3.57
CA GLU A 161 14.96 -12.35 -4.38
C GLU A 161 15.99 -13.21 -5.08
N SER A 162 17.04 -12.62 -5.65
CA SER A 162 18.15 -13.36 -6.29
C SER A 162 18.89 -14.31 -5.33
N ILE A 163 18.95 -13.96 -4.04
CA ILE A 163 19.62 -14.73 -2.98
C ILE A 163 18.71 -15.84 -2.42
N VAL A 164 17.39 -15.59 -2.29
CA VAL A 164 16.42 -16.63 -1.90
C VAL A 164 16.39 -17.77 -2.94
N TYR A 165 16.47 -17.46 -4.24
CA TYR A 165 16.63 -18.49 -5.28
C TYR A 165 17.91 -19.33 -5.10
N GLN A 166 18.98 -18.75 -4.58
CA GLN A 166 20.25 -19.43 -4.27
C GLN A 166 20.21 -20.21 -2.93
N ARG A 167 19.10 -20.17 -2.17
CA ARG A 167 18.87 -20.90 -0.90
C ARG A 167 19.76 -20.49 0.29
N LEU A 168 20.42 -19.34 0.18
CA LEU A 168 21.28 -18.68 1.19
C LEU A 168 20.46 -17.98 2.29
N ASP A 169 21.11 -17.25 3.20
CA ASP A 169 20.49 -16.56 4.36
C ASP A 169 20.32 -15.02 4.19
N PRO A 170 19.25 -14.51 3.52
CA PRO A 170 18.93 -13.08 3.49
C PRO A 170 17.79 -12.66 4.44
N GLY A 171 17.89 -11.42 4.94
CA GLY A 171 16.80 -10.71 5.61
C GLY A 171 16.52 -9.38 4.92
N ILE A 172 15.26 -8.95 4.82
CA ILE A 172 14.90 -7.61 4.33
C ILE A 172 13.82 -6.99 5.22
N LEU A 173 13.95 -5.69 5.50
CA LEU A 173 12.98 -4.90 6.25
C LEU A 173 12.57 -3.65 5.46
N GLU A 174 11.28 -3.56 5.14
CA GLU A 174 10.65 -2.49 4.37
C GLU A 174 9.65 -1.69 5.23
N GLN A 175 9.47 -0.40 4.94
CA GLN A 175 8.30 0.35 5.39
C GLN A 175 7.11 0.16 4.44
N THR A 176 5.93 -0.15 4.98
CA THR A 176 4.68 -0.38 4.21
C THR A 176 3.54 0.57 4.57
N GLY A 177 3.60 1.22 5.74
CA GLY A 177 2.68 2.27 6.18
C GLY A 177 3.39 3.34 7.02
N GLU A 178 2.65 4.31 7.56
CA GLU A 178 3.20 5.39 8.41
C GLU A 178 4.04 4.81 9.57
N ASN A 179 3.49 3.85 10.32
CA ASN A 179 4.16 3.14 11.41
C ASN A 179 4.17 1.61 11.24
N VAL A 180 3.86 1.12 10.03
CA VAL A 180 3.76 -0.32 9.71
C VAL A 180 4.96 -0.75 8.88
N PHE A 181 5.60 -1.82 9.34
CA PHE A 181 6.84 -2.36 8.79
C PHE A 181 6.66 -3.84 8.44
N LYS A 182 7.38 -4.29 7.41
CA LYS A 182 7.36 -5.66 6.91
C LYS A 182 8.79 -6.18 6.85
N MET A 183 9.09 -7.16 7.68
CA MET A 183 10.31 -7.95 7.65
C MET A 183 10.04 -9.27 6.92
N ARG A 184 10.93 -9.68 6.01
CA ARG A 184 11.02 -11.06 5.51
C ARG A 184 12.36 -11.64 5.94
N VAL A 185 12.38 -12.86 6.44
CA VAL A 185 13.61 -13.59 6.78
C VAL A 185 13.55 -15.00 6.24
N PHE A 186 14.62 -15.40 5.57
CA PHE A 186 14.85 -16.76 5.12
C PHE A 186 16.29 -17.18 5.43
N PRO A 187 16.55 -18.47 5.72
CA PRO A 187 15.62 -19.48 6.19
C PRO A 187 15.36 -19.32 7.69
N ILE A 188 14.22 -19.86 8.13
CA ILE A 188 13.95 -20.19 9.52
C ILE A 188 14.10 -21.72 9.63
N PRO A 189 15.12 -22.27 10.34
CA PRO A 189 15.38 -23.71 10.36
C PRO A 189 14.24 -24.53 10.98
N SER A 190 14.16 -25.82 10.64
CA SER A 190 13.20 -26.78 11.23
C SER A 190 13.53 -27.03 12.70
N ALA A 191 12.54 -26.98 13.60
CA ALA A 191 12.69 -27.25 15.03
C ALA A 191 13.80 -26.43 15.74
N ASP A 192 14.07 -25.23 15.24
CA ASP A 192 15.01 -24.27 15.83
C ASP A 192 14.45 -22.83 15.75
N THR A 193 15.28 -21.85 16.07
CA THR A 193 14.93 -20.44 16.18
C THR A 193 15.55 -19.59 15.07
N LYS A 194 14.94 -18.44 14.78
CA LYS A 194 15.61 -17.32 14.12
C LYS A 194 15.51 -16.11 15.05
N ARG A 195 16.67 -15.53 15.37
CA ARG A 195 16.81 -14.39 16.29
C ARG A 195 17.10 -13.12 15.48
N VAL A 196 16.39 -12.05 15.79
CA VAL A 196 16.46 -10.75 15.11
C VAL A 196 16.62 -9.62 16.12
N LEU A 197 17.28 -8.55 15.69
CA LEU A 197 17.57 -7.37 16.47
C LEU A 197 17.05 -6.14 15.72
N LEU A 198 16.30 -5.28 16.42
CA LEU A 198 15.68 -4.09 15.85
C LEU A 198 15.87 -2.88 16.77
N ASP A 199 16.62 -1.87 16.33
CA ASP A 199 16.78 -0.60 17.07
C ASP A 199 15.94 0.49 16.40
N TYR A 200 15.01 1.10 17.13
CA TYR A 200 14.25 2.25 16.67
C TYR A 200 14.38 3.46 17.60
N THR A 201 14.33 4.64 17.00
CA THR A 201 14.25 5.93 17.70
C THR A 201 12.82 6.45 17.58
N PHE A 202 12.20 6.91 18.66
CA PHE A 202 10.91 7.61 18.61
C PHE A 202 10.94 8.89 19.47
N PRO A 203 10.20 9.95 19.10
CA PRO A 203 10.14 11.18 19.86
C PRO A 203 9.29 11.01 21.14
N LEU A 204 9.75 11.60 22.23
CA LEU A 204 8.99 11.73 23.48
C LEU A 204 8.28 13.09 23.50
N GLU A 205 6.96 13.09 23.54
CA GLU A 205 6.18 14.32 23.75
C GLU A 205 6.18 14.72 25.24
N SER A 206 6.28 16.03 25.49
CA SER A 206 6.23 16.62 26.83
C SER A 206 4.98 17.46 27.01
N ASP A 207 4.26 17.24 28.11
CA ASP A 207 3.21 18.14 28.60
C ASP A 207 3.64 18.69 29.95
N ASP A 208 4.04 19.97 29.97
CA ASP A 208 4.61 20.70 31.12
C ASP A 208 5.69 19.93 31.90
N GLY A 209 6.66 19.35 31.18
CA GLY A 209 7.77 18.57 31.75
C GLY A 209 7.42 17.12 32.10
N GLN A 210 6.15 16.71 32.00
CA GLN A 210 5.74 15.32 32.12
C GLN A 210 5.91 14.59 30.79
N TYR A 211 6.41 13.36 30.86
CA TYR A 211 6.64 12.49 29.72
C TYR A 211 5.86 11.17 29.87
N ARG A 212 5.35 10.65 28.74
CA ARG A 212 4.70 9.35 28.67
C ARG A 212 5.36 8.48 27.61
N PHE A 213 5.95 7.37 28.05
CA PHE A 213 6.39 6.29 27.20
C PHE A 213 5.31 5.20 27.08
N VAL A 214 5.18 4.61 25.89
CA VAL A 214 4.41 3.39 25.63
C VAL A 214 5.27 2.43 24.83
N LEU A 215 5.50 1.22 25.36
CA LEU A 215 6.10 0.09 24.66
C LEU A 215 4.98 -0.90 24.28
N PRO A 216 4.61 -1.02 22.99
CA PRO A 216 3.60 -1.98 22.57
C PRO A 216 4.07 -3.41 22.83
N LEU A 217 3.24 -4.28 23.43
CA LEU A 217 3.64 -5.67 23.70
C LEU A 217 2.89 -6.67 22.80
N PRO A 218 3.43 -7.87 22.49
CA PRO A 218 2.76 -8.85 21.63
C PRO A 218 1.45 -9.40 22.26
N GLY A 219 0.30 -8.86 21.85
CA GLY A 219 -0.98 -9.06 22.58
C GLY A 219 -1.76 -10.35 22.26
N GLU A 220 -1.37 -11.12 21.25
CA GLU A 220 -2.00 -12.40 20.89
C GLU A 220 -0.91 -13.44 20.57
N GLY A 221 -0.97 -14.63 21.19
CA GLY A 221 0.01 -15.70 20.96
C GLY A 221 0.17 -16.66 22.16
N GLU A 222 1.19 -17.50 22.09
CA GLU A 222 1.66 -18.34 23.21
C GLU A 222 2.51 -17.54 24.22
N PRO A 223 2.79 -18.06 25.43
CA PRO A 223 3.57 -17.32 26.42
C PRO A 223 5.01 -17.14 25.93
N ILE A 224 5.58 -15.97 26.22
CA ILE A 224 6.98 -15.69 25.95
C ILE A 224 7.79 -16.37 27.06
N TRP A 225 8.63 -17.34 26.69
CA TRP A 225 9.40 -18.11 27.66
C TRP A 225 10.44 -17.27 28.41
N ASP A 226 11.25 -16.49 27.69
CA ASP A 226 12.29 -15.60 28.23
C ASP A 226 11.90 -14.14 27.93
N PHE A 227 11.14 -13.51 28.84
CA PHE A 227 10.67 -12.14 28.70
C PHE A 227 11.46 -11.18 29.62
N ARG A 228 11.92 -10.06 29.06
CA ARG A 228 12.63 -9.02 29.81
C ARG A 228 12.35 -7.62 29.25
N VAL A 229 12.13 -6.66 30.14
CA VAL A 229 12.18 -5.22 29.84
C VAL A 229 13.20 -4.59 30.78
N THR A 230 14.21 -3.96 30.20
CA THR A 230 15.25 -3.22 30.95
C THR A 230 15.38 -1.81 30.40
N GLY A 231 15.87 -0.89 31.21
CA GLY A 231 16.17 0.43 30.71
C GLY A 231 16.67 1.43 31.74
N ALA A 232 16.87 2.65 31.26
CA ALA A 232 17.24 3.78 32.09
C ALA A 232 16.58 5.08 31.61
N ILE A 233 16.39 6.02 32.54
CA ILE A 233 16.06 7.41 32.26
C ILE A 233 17.33 8.24 32.44
N ARG A 234 17.78 8.88 31.37
CA ARG A 234 18.83 9.91 31.37
C ARG A 234 18.18 11.28 31.27
N GLY A 235 18.82 12.26 31.91
CA GLY A 235 18.24 13.59 32.14
C GLY A 235 17.89 13.81 33.60
N ALA A 236 17.71 15.08 33.99
CA ALA A 236 17.29 15.41 35.35
C ALA A 236 15.83 14.95 35.53
N THR A 237 15.59 13.98 36.41
CA THR A 237 14.24 13.45 36.67
C THR A 237 13.78 13.84 38.07
N VAL A 238 12.52 14.26 38.22
CA VAL A 238 11.93 14.59 39.52
C VAL A 238 11.86 13.31 40.38
N PRO A 239 12.45 13.27 41.58
CA PRO A 239 12.42 12.09 42.44
C PRO A 239 10.99 11.61 42.71
N GLY A 240 10.76 10.30 42.57
CA GLY A 240 9.44 9.69 42.77
C GLY A 240 8.42 9.92 41.65
N SER A 241 8.74 10.68 40.58
CA SER A 241 7.82 10.88 39.44
C SER A 241 7.69 9.67 38.50
N VAL A 242 8.61 8.70 38.60
CA VAL A 242 8.70 7.54 37.71
C VAL A 242 7.71 6.46 38.14
N VAL A 243 6.70 6.19 37.30
CA VAL A 243 5.62 5.23 37.60
C VAL A 243 5.26 4.40 36.37
N CYS A 244 5.22 3.07 36.53
CA CYS A 244 4.65 2.13 35.56
C CYS A 244 3.27 1.65 36.02
N GLN A 245 2.21 2.23 35.47
CA GLN A 245 0.83 1.92 35.89
C GLN A 245 0.29 0.61 35.29
N SER A 246 0.85 0.17 34.16
CA SER A 246 0.47 -1.07 33.47
C SER A 246 1.05 -2.33 34.12
N HIS A 247 2.26 -2.23 34.64
CA HIS A 247 3.06 -3.36 35.13
C HIS A 247 3.70 -3.00 36.48
N PRO A 248 2.93 -3.04 37.58
CA PRO A 248 3.39 -2.61 38.92
C PRO A 248 4.45 -3.53 39.53
N GLN A 249 4.75 -4.67 38.89
CA GLN A 249 5.86 -5.58 39.22
C GLN A 249 7.22 -5.10 38.69
N MET A 250 7.27 -4.03 37.89
CA MET A 250 8.51 -3.49 37.36
C MET A 250 9.34 -2.81 38.47
N GLU A 251 10.56 -3.30 38.66
CA GLU A 251 11.54 -2.75 39.60
C GLU A 251 12.06 -1.41 39.08
N ILE A 252 12.17 -0.41 39.95
CA ILE A 252 12.69 0.94 39.62
C ILE A 252 13.75 1.31 40.65
N GLU A 253 15.00 1.44 40.20
CA GLU A 253 16.12 1.88 41.04
C GLU A 253 16.35 3.38 40.91
N CYS A 254 15.91 4.15 41.91
CA CYS A 254 16.24 5.55 42.06
C CYS A 254 17.51 5.71 42.92
N LYS A 255 18.67 5.91 42.28
CA LYS A 255 19.95 6.23 42.94
C LYS A 255 20.29 7.70 42.69
N ALA A 256 20.81 8.40 43.69
CA ALA A 256 21.26 9.78 43.54
C ALA A 256 22.39 9.89 42.50
N ASP A 257 22.36 10.95 41.70
CA ASP A 257 23.33 11.28 40.65
C ASP A 257 23.61 10.16 39.62
N GLN A 258 22.64 9.24 39.45
CA GLN A 258 22.68 8.17 38.46
C GLN A 258 21.40 8.17 37.60
N PRO A 259 21.45 7.68 36.34
CA PRO A 259 20.26 7.41 35.55
C PRO A 259 19.32 6.46 36.30
N ILE A 260 18.04 6.81 36.42
CA ILE A 260 17.04 5.95 37.09
C ILE A 260 16.88 4.68 36.24
N ARG A 261 17.23 3.52 36.80
CA ARG A 261 17.14 2.24 36.08
C ARG A 261 15.77 1.61 36.32
N PHE A 262 15.30 0.84 35.34
CA PHE A 262 14.13 -0.02 35.51
C PHE A 262 14.39 -1.42 34.94
N ASN A 263 13.84 -2.43 35.62
CA ASN A 263 14.01 -3.85 35.30
C ASN A 263 12.69 -4.60 35.53
N TRP A 264 12.41 -5.55 34.64
CA TRP A 264 11.38 -6.55 34.82
C TRP A 264 11.77 -7.77 34.00
N LYS A 265 11.81 -8.94 34.65
CA LYS A 265 12.04 -10.24 34.04
C LYS A 265 10.91 -11.17 34.46
N GLU A 266 10.37 -11.94 33.51
CA GLU A 266 9.35 -12.94 33.80
C GLU A 266 9.51 -14.15 32.85
N GLU A 267 9.13 -15.34 33.32
CA GLU A 267 9.23 -16.58 32.53
C GLU A 267 7.84 -17.15 32.23
N ASN A 268 7.57 -17.44 30.96
CA ASN A 268 6.24 -17.82 30.44
C ASN A 268 5.20 -16.69 30.54
N TYR A 269 5.63 -15.44 30.36
CA TYR A 269 4.76 -14.27 30.42
C TYR A 269 3.75 -14.25 29.26
N ARG A 270 2.48 -13.94 29.53
CA ARG A 270 1.44 -13.66 28.52
C ARG A 270 1.10 -12.16 28.56
N PRO A 271 1.47 -11.36 27.55
CA PRO A 271 1.19 -9.92 27.55
C PRO A 271 -0.29 -9.58 27.63
N ALA A 272 -0.69 -8.85 28.67
CA ALA A 272 -2.08 -8.41 28.89
C ALA A 272 -2.39 -7.02 28.27
N GLY A 273 -1.35 -6.26 27.90
CA GLY A 273 -1.44 -4.93 27.31
C GLY A 273 -0.08 -4.26 27.17
N ASP A 274 -0.06 -3.06 26.61
CA ASP A 274 1.18 -2.29 26.40
C ASP A 274 1.78 -1.81 27.73
N LEU A 275 3.12 -1.74 27.80
CA LEU A 275 3.80 -1.17 28.97
C LEU A 275 3.78 0.37 28.89
N VAL A 276 3.31 1.02 29.95
CA VAL A 276 3.13 2.48 30.04
C VAL A 276 3.90 3.03 31.24
N LEU A 277 4.98 3.75 30.94
CA LEU A 277 5.85 4.40 31.92
C LEU A 277 5.65 5.92 31.83
N ARG A 278 5.44 6.57 32.98
CA ARG A 278 5.43 8.04 33.10
C ARG A 278 6.57 8.50 33.98
N PHE A 279 7.10 9.69 33.70
CA PHE A 279 8.12 10.37 34.50
C PHE A 279 8.04 11.89 34.26
N SER A 280 8.67 12.69 35.11
CA SER A 280 8.73 14.15 34.94
C SER A 280 10.16 14.65 35.04
N GLU A 281 10.54 15.59 34.18
CA GLU A 281 11.75 16.40 34.35
C GLU A 281 11.42 17.70 35.10
N PRO A 282 12.35 18.29 35.88
CA PRO A 282 12.15 19.59 36.49
C PRO A 282 12.24 20.68 35.42
N VAL A 283 11.15 21.43 35.21
CA VAL A 283 11.11 22.51 34.21
C VAL A 283 12.05 23.64 34.63
N GLY A 284 13.07 23.91 33.81
CA GLY A 284 14.02 25.00 34.03
C GLY A 284 13.52 26.32 33.45
N PRO A 285 13.92 27.49 34.02
CA PRO A 285 13.46 28.81 33.56
C PRO A 285 14.14 29.32 32.27
N GLY A 286 15.06 28.53 31.69
CA GLY A 286 15.86 28.92 30.53
C GLY A 286 15.80 27.90 29.38
N PRO A 287 16.21 28.31 28.16
CA PRO A 287 16.22 27.44 26.99
C PRO A 287 17.17 26.23 27.17
N ARG A 288 16.78 25.09 26.61
CA ARG A 288 17.56 23.85 26.58
C ARG A 288 18.00 23.53 25.16
N LEU A 289 19.31 23.37 24.97
CA LEU A 289 19.93 22.98 23.71
C LEU A 289 20.51 21.56 23.84
N TRP A 290 20.11 20.68 22.92
CA TRP A 290 20.83 19.45 22.60
C TRP A 290 21.49 19.66 21.24
N ALA A 291 22.76 19.29 21.10
CA ALA A 291 23.49 19.52 19.86
C ALA A 291 24.45 18.37 19.55
N TYR A 292 24.63 18.09 18.26
CA TYR A 292 25.55 17.07 17.76
C TYR A 292 26.27 17.60 16.52
N THR A 293 27.60 17.62 16.56
CA THR A 293 28.42 18.04 15.42
C THR A 293 28.93 16.81 14.68
N ALA A 294 28.38 16.58 13.49
CA ALA A 294 28.79 15.49 12.63
C ALA A 294 30.05 15.87 11.84
N ALA A 295 31.04 14.98 11.80
CA ALA A 295 32.07 15.01 10.77
C ALA A 295 31.46 14.63 9.41
N ALA A 296 32.00 15.20 8.32
CA ALA A 296 31.63 14.85 6.95
C ALA A 296 31.85 13.35 6.69
N LEU A 297 30.89 12.70 6.01
CA LEU A 297 30.99 11.28 5.69
C LEU A 297 31.73 10.98 4.38
N TYR A 298 31.89 11.98 3.52
CA TYR A 298 32.48 11.83 2.19
C TYR A 298 33.85 12.49 2.07
N ALA A 299 34.86 11.70 1.68
CA ALA A 299 35.95 12.19 0.87
C ALA A 299 35.57 11.90 -0.61
N PRO A 300 35.33 12.92 -1.46
CA PRO A 300 34.75 12.70 -2.77
C PRO A 300 35.75 12.07 -3.75
N GLN A 301 35.58 10.79 -4.06
CA GLN A 301 36.11 10.18 -5.28
C GLN A 301 35.02 10.22 -6.36
N VAL A 302 35.09 11.25 -7.22
CA VAL A 302 34.14 11.44 -8.33
C VAL A 302 34.92 11.53 -9.64
N THR A 303 34.98 10.42 -10.39
CA THR A 303 35.37 10.43 -11.80
C THR A 303 34.16 10.83 -12.65
N GLY A 304 33.82 12.12 -12.64
CA GLY A 304 32.66 12.68 -13.35
C GLY A 304 32.59 14.21 -13.21
N THR A 305 31.94 14.88 -14.16
CA THR A 305 32.04 16.34 -14.36
C THR A 305 31.03 17.20 -13.58
N ARG A 306 30.21 16.62 -12.69
CA ARG A 306 29.34 17.41 -11.77
C ARG A 306 30.15 17.88 -10.55
N GLN A 307 30.10 19.18 -10.25
CA GLN A 307 30.81 19.78 -9.11
C GLN A 307 30.22 19.31 -7.76
N PRO A 308 31.03 19.00 -6.74
CA PRO A 308 30.58 18.41 -5.48
C PRO A 308 29.96 19.42 -4.49
N GLN A 309 29.42 20.54 -4.95
CA GLN A 309 29.20 21.72 -4.11
C GLN A 309 27.85 21.69 -3.34
N GLU A 310 26.88 20.90 -3.80
CA GLU A 310 25.48 20.92 -3.32
C GLU A 310 25.02 19.65 -2.57
N GLN A 311 25.86 18.61 -2.44
CA GLN A 311 25.47 17.40 -1.70
C GLN A 311 25.40 17.67 -0.20
N SER A 312 24.19 17.64 0.35
CA SER A 312 23.90 18.01 1.74
C SER A 312 24.61 17.15 2.79
N THR A 313 25.03 15.92 2.44
CA THR A 313 25.74 14.95 3.28
C THR A 313 27.28 15.09 3.25
N ALA A 314 27.83 15.96 2.40
CA ALA A 314 29.27 16.01 2.08
C ALA A 314 30.09 16.99 2.95
N ARG A 315 29.50 17.61 3.98
CA ARG A 315 30.18 18.59 4.85
C ARG A 315 29.97 18.27 6.33
N ALA A 316 30.88 18.73 7.18
CA ALA A 316 30.67 18.72 8.62
C ALA A 316 29.61 19.76 9.00
N ALA A 317 28.74 19.46 9.97
CA ALA A 317 27.65 20.34 10.37
C ALA A 317 27.25 20.14 11.84
N THR A 318 26.80 21.21 12.50
CA THR A 318 26.20 21.16 13.83
C THR A 318 24.68 21.08 13.70
N TYR A 319 24.12 19.97 14.19
CA TYR A 319 22.69 19.75 14.31
C TYR A 319 22.23 20.15 15.71
N PHE A 320 21.05 20.75 15.82
CA PHE A 320 20.49 21.19 17.10
C PHE A 320 19.00 20.86 17.26
N HIS A 321 18.63 20.54 18.49
CA HIS A 321 17.27 20.57 18.99
C HIS A 321 17.23 21.57 20.14
N LEU A 322 16.35 22.57 20.06
CA LEU A 322 16.26 23.67 21.01
C LEU A 322 14.83 23.80 21.52
N SER A 323 14.64 23.69 22.84
CA SER A 323 13.36 23.89 23.51
C SER A 323 13.43 25.13 24.39
N ILE A 324 12.59 26.13 24.11
CA ILE A 324 12.51 27.39 24.85
C ILE A 324 11.25 27.33 25.72
N PRO A 325 11.36 27.34 27.06
CA PRO A 325 10.19 27.27 27.94
C PRO A 325 9.29 28.51 27.75
N PRO A 326 7.98 28.40 28.00
CA PRO A 326 7.11 29.56 28.05
C PRO A 326 7.52 30.48 29.21
N GLU A 327 7.46 31.80 29.01
CA GLU A 327 7.67 32.73 30.11
C GLU A 327 6.57 32.53 31.18
N PRO A 328 6.93 32.37 32.48
CA PRO A 328 5.95 32.14 33.53
C PRO A 328 5.04 33.37 33.69
N PRO A 329 3.71 33.18 33.82
CA PRO A 329 2.79 34.30 33.99
C PRO A 329 3.02 34.98 35.34
N ALA A 330 2.89 36.30 35.40
CA ALA A 330 3.06 37.11 36.62
C ALA A 330 1.92 36.96 37.65
N GLY A 331 1.22 35.83 37.65
CA GLY A 331 0.04 35.52 38.46
C GLY A 331 -0.76 34.37 37.86
N PRO A 332 -1.92 34.01 38.46
CA PRO A 332 -2.82 33.00 37.91
C PRO A 332 -3.23 33.36 36.48
N ARG A 333 -2.99 32.46 35.53
CA ARG A 333 -3.29 32.73 34.11
C ARG A 333 -4.82 32.83 33.92
N PRO A 334 -5.37 33.96 33.43
CA PRO A 334 -6.79 34.07 33.15
C PRO A 334 -7.19 33.10 32.02
N PRO A 335 -8.43 32.57 32.03
CA PRO A 335 -8.92 31.74 30.94
C PRO A 335 -8.89 32.50 29.61
N PRO A 336 -8.68 31.83 28.46
CA PRO A 336 -8.67 32.50 27.16
C PRO A 336 -9.97 33.27 26.93
N ALA A 337 -9.87 34.54 26.52
CA ALA A 337 -11.05 35.37 26.27
C ALA A 337 -12.01 34.69 25.26
N PRO A 338 -13.32 35.01 25.27
CA PRO A 338 -14.28 34.43 24.33
C PRO A 338 -13.85 34.62 22.87
N ALA A 339 -14.04 33.59 22.04
CA ALA A 339 -13.59 33.55 20.65
C ALA A 339 -14.75 33.74 19.65
N ASP A 340 -14.42 34.37 18.53
CA ASP A 340 -15.19 34.43 17.30
C ASP A 340 -14.46 33.54 16.28
N VAL A 341 -15.02 32.36 16.01
CA VAL A 341 -14.36 31.31 15.21
C VAL A 341 -15.04 31.17 13.85
N LEU A 342 -14.36 31.60 12.80
CA LEU A 342 -14.83 31.50 11.42
C LEU A 342 -14.18 30.29 10.75
N LEU A 343 -14.97 29.24 10.52
CA LEU A 343 -14.54 28.04 9.84
C LEU A 343 -14.76 28.20 8.32
N LEU A 344 -13.68 28.07 7.55
CA LEU A 344 -13.69 27.95 6.10
C LEU A 344 -13.41 26.48 5.74
N ALA A 345 -14.46 25.72 5.44
CA ALA A 345 -14.31 24.32 5.04
C ALA A 345 -14.19 24.22 3.52
N GLU A 346 -13.10 23.63 3.01
CA GLU A 346 -12.93 23.41 1.57
C GLU A 346 -13.99 22.43 1.06
N THR A 347 -14.68 22.79 -0.03
CA THR A 347 -15.64 21.95 -0.75
C THR A 347 -15.29 21.82 -2.24
N SER A 348 -14.02 21.97 -2.59
CA SER A 348 -13.54 21.84 -3.98
C SER A 348 -13.56 20.39 -4.47
N ALA A 349 -13.65 20.19 -5.78
CA ALA A 349 -13.47 18.89 -6.44
C ALA A 349 -12.02 18.37 -6.40
N LEU A 350 -11.05 19.21 -5.98
CA LEU A 350 -9.65 18.82 -5.83
C LEU A 350 -9.35 18.26 -4.44
N THR A 351 -10.26 18.42 -3.47
CA THR A 351 -10.12 17.93 -2.09
C THR A 351 -9.95 16.40 -2.08
N PRO A 352 -8.77 15.86 -1.71
CA PRO A 352 -8.49 14.43 -1.89
C PRO A 352 -9.14 13.52 -0.81
N ASN A 353 -9.65 14.09 0.28
CA ASN A 353 -10.39 13.36 1.31
C ASN A 353 -11.50 14.24 1.96
N PRO A 354 -12.69 14.34 1.34
CA PRO A 354 -13.82 15.07 1.89
C PRO A 354 -14.23 14.63 3.30
N GLN A 355 -14.13 13.33 3.61
CA GLN A 355 -14.52 12.79 4.91
C GLN A 355 -13.60 13.28 6.04
N ALA A 356 -12.30 13.44 5.77
CA ALA A 356 -11.37 13.98 6.74
C ALA A 356 -11.55 15.50 6.96
N VAL A 357 -11.99 16.25 5.94
CA VAL A 357 -12.46 17.65 6.12
C VAL A 357 -13.69 17.69 7.05
N ARG A 358 -14.70 16.84 6.82
CA ARG A 358 -15.88 16.72 7.73
C ARG A 358 -15.47 16.41 9.17
N GLN A 359 -14.59 15.43 9.37
CA GLN A 359 -14.09 15.07 10.69
C GLN A 359 -13.32 16.21 11.38
N ALA A 360 -12.51 16.96 10.64
CA ALA A 360 -11.78 18.12 11.18
C ALA A 360 -12.74 19.27 11.56
N VAL A 361 -13.72 19.60 10.72
CA VAL A 361 -14.78 20.59 11.05
C VAL A 361 -15.57 20.17 12.30
N ALA A 362 -15.94 18.89 12.40
CA ALA A 362 -16.62 18.34 13.57
C ALA A 362 -15.77 18.41 14.85
N LYS A 363 -14.47 18.11 14.77
CA LYS A 363 -13.53 18.27 15.91
C LYS A 363 -13.43 19.72 16.39
N VAL A 364 -13.34 20.70 15.47
CA VAL A 364 -13.31 22.12 15.85
C VAL A 364 -14.60 22.52 16.56
N LEU A 365 -15.77 22.29 15.93
CA LEU A 365 -17.06 22.69 16.50
C LEU A 365 -17.38 21.98 17.83
N GLY A 366 -16.99 20.70 17.97
CA GLY A 366 -17.12 19.94 19.21
C GLY A 366 -16.15 20.35 20.33
N SER A 367 -15.18 21.22 20.05
CA SER A 367 -14.20 21.73 21.03
C SER A 367 -14.43 23.20 21.41
N LEU A 368 -15.46 23.86 20.86
CA LEU A 368 -15.81 25.23 21.21
C LEU A 368 -16.48 25.29 22.60
N ARG A 369 -16.21 26.36 23.34
CA ARG A 369 -16.77 26.57 24.69
C ARG A 369 -18.10 27.32 24.63
N PRO A 370 -18.99 27.24 25.64
CA PRO A 370 -20.29 27.93 25.62
C PRO A 370 -20.23 29.45 25.41
N GLU A 371 -19.14 30.11 25.81
CA GLU A 371 -18.88 31.54 25.61
C GLU A 371 -18.38 31.89 24.19
N ASP A 372 -17.92 30.90 23.42
CA ASP A 372 -17.45 31.05 22.05
C ASP A 372 -18.63 31.09 21.06
N ARG A 373 -18.44 31.79 19.94
CA ARG A 373 -19.42 31.86 18.85
C ARG A 373 -18.73 31.61 17.52
N PHE A 374 -19.43 30.98 16.58
CA PHE A 374 -18.85 30.54 15.33
C PHE A 374 -19.65 30.97 14.10
N ARG A 375 -18.99 30.95 12.95
CA ARG A 375 -19.62 30.91 11.63
C ARG A 375 -18.96 29.80 10.82
N LEU A 376 -19.74 29.08 10.01
CA LEU A 376 -19.24 28.09 9.06
C LEU A 376 -19.63 28.53 7.64
N ALA A 377 -18.65 28.52 6.74
CA ALA A 377 -18.86 28.59 5.31
C ALA A 377 -18.15 27.44 4.60
N SER A 378 -18.77 26.93 3.53
CA SER A 378 -18.09 26.06 2.57
C SER A 378 -17.43 26.91 1.48
N VAL A 379 -16.23 26.53 1.03
CA VAL A 379 -15.42 27.30 0.09
C VAL A 379 -15.01 26.44 -1.10
N ASP A 380 -15.50 26.83 -2.28
CA ASP A 380 -15.17 26.26 -3.57
C ASP A 380 -14.95 27.43 -4.57
N VAL A 381 -15.66 27.48 -5.69
CA VAL A 381 -15.67 28.64 -6.60
C VAL A 381 -16.44 29.82 -6.01
N VAL A 382 -17.31 29.59 -5.01
CA VAL A 382 -18.01 30.63 -4.26
C VAL A 382 -18.04 30.27 -2.77
N GLN A 383 -17.78 31.24 -1.89
CA GLN A 383 -17.99 31.04 -0.45
C GLN A 383 -19.49 31.01 -0.12
N ARG A 384 -19.98 29.91 0.44
CA ARG A 384 -21.40 29.69 0.77
C ARG A 384 -21.59 29.54 2.28
N TRP A 385 -22.34 30.46 2.89
CA TRP A 385 -22.58 30.50 4.34
C TRP A 385 -23.58 29.42 4.79
N LEU A 386 -23.15 28.55 5.73
CA LEU A 386 -23.99 27.53 6.36
C LEU A 386 -24.65 28.04 7.64
N THR A 387 -24.01 28.99 8.32
CA THR A 387 -24.58 29.83 9.39
C THR A 387 -24.92 31.23 8.87
N PRO A 388 -26.13 31.79 9.07
CA PRO A 388 -26.47 33.13 8.58
C PRO A 388 -25.60 34.21 9.23
N ASP A 389 -25.43 34.15 10.55
CA ASP A 389 -24.64 35.08 11.37
C ASP A 389 -23.91 34.32 12.51
N TRP A 390 -23.16 35.03 13.34
CA TRP A 390 -22.45 34.54 14.51
C TRP A 390 -23.34 33.71 15.44
N THR A 391 -23.14 32.39 15.40
CA THR A 391 -23.97 31.39 16.07
C THR A 391 -23.31 30.95 17.39
N PRO A 392 -24.03 30.92 18.53
CA PRO A 392 -23.47 30.41 19.79
C PRO A 392 -23.08 28.92 19.69
N ALA A 393 -21.97 28.54 20.33
CA ALA A 393 -21.45 27.17 20.32
C ALA A 393 -22.23 26.19 21.23
N SER A 394 -23.56 26.10 21.06
CA SER A 394 -24.37 25.08 21.74
C SER A 394 -24.46 23.79 20.90
N GLY A 395 -24.54 22.64 21.57
CA GLY A 395 -24.55 21.32 20.92
C GLY A 395 -25.61 21.18 19.83
N ASP A 396 -26.84 21.62 20.10
CA ASP A 396 -27.96 21.56 19.14
C ASP A 396 -27.76 22.44 17.90
N GLN A 397 -27.04 23.55 18.01
CA GLN A 397 -26.69 24.39 16.87
C GLN A 397 -25.56 23.74 16.06
N CYS A 398 -24.50 23.30 16.74
CA CYS A 398 -23.36 22.63 16.11
C CYS A 398 -23.81 21.36 15.35
N GLN A 399 -24.65 20.50 15.94
CA GLN A 399 -25.19 19.31 15.29
C GLN A 399 -26.16 19.60 14.13
N ARG A 400 -26.80 20.78 14.08
CA ARG A 400 -27.62 21.18 12.93
C ARG A 400 -26.77 21.70 11.79
N VAL A 401 -25.77 22.53 12.10
CA VAL A 401 -24.82 23.05 11.10
C VAL A 401 -23.96 21.93 10.51
N LEU A 402 -23.52 20.96 11.33
CA LEU A 402 -22.80 19.77 10.85
C LEU A 402 -23.64 18.92 9.90
N ARG A 403 -24.89 18.58 10.23
CA ARG A 403 -25.78 17.85 9.31
C ARG A 403 -25.95 18.58 7.97
N ARG A 404 -26.16 19.91 7.99
CA ARG A 404 -26.25 20.73 6.77
C ARG A 404 -24.93 20.76 5.97
N PHE A 405 -23.79 20.61 6.63
CA PHE A 405 -22.49 20.47 5.96
C PHE A 405 -22.32 19.06 5.36
N ASP A 406 -22.73 18.02 6.09
CA ASP A 406 -22.67 16.62 5.67
C ASP A 406 -23.54 16.32 4.44
N GLU A 407 -24.66 17.02 4.29
CA GLU A 407 -25.51 17.05 3.09
C GLU A 407 -24.85 17.73 1.87
N GLY A 408 -23.77 18.52 2.06
CA GLY A 408 -23.11 19.28 1.01
C GLY A 408 -22.17 18.46 0.12
N VAL A 409 -22.23 18.67 -1.20
CA VAL A 409 -21.38 18.01 -2.21
C VAL A 409 -20.12 18.84 -2.50
N PHE A 410 -18.99 18.15 -2.68
CA PHE A 410 -17.68 18.74 -2.99
C PHE A 410 -17.50 18.85 -4.52
N LEU A 411 -17.46 20.07 -5.06
CA LEU A 411 -17.49 20.36 -6.51
C LEU A 411 -16.73 21.66 -6.83
N GLY A 412 -16.33 21.82 -8.09
CA GLY A 412 -15.70 23.05 -8.60
C GLY A 412 -14.22 23.21 -8.26
N ALA A 413 -13.61 24.30 -8.73
CA ALA A 413 -12.30 24.76 -8.30
C ALA A 413 -12.37 25.44 -6.91
N LEU A 414 -11.27 26.05 -6.46
CA LEU A 414 -11.19 26.79 -5.21
C LEU A 414 -10.73 28.23 -5.46
N ASP A 415 -11.53 29.22 -5.04
CA ASP A 415 -11.06 30.60 -4.87
C ASP A 415 -10.72 30.87 -3.39
N LEU A 416 -9.49 30.50 -3.02
CA LEU A 416 -8.95 30.78 -1.68
C LEU A 416 -8.87 32.30 -1.42
N LYS A 417 -8.60 33.11 -2.45
CA LYS A 417 -8.38 34.56 -2.32
C LYS A 417 -9.67 35.29 -1.98
N ALA A 418 -10.77 34.97 -2.66
CA ALA A 418 -12.09 35.47 -2.29
C ALA A 418 -12.51 34.97 -0.90
N GLY A 419 -12.32 33.68 -0.60
CA GLY A 419 -12.70 33.11 0.69
C GLY A 419 -12.02 33.79 1.88
N LEU A 420 -10.71 34.03 1.80
CA LEU A 420 -9.96 34.75 2.84
C LEU A 420 -10.39 36.22 2.98
N ARG A 421 -10.79 36.88 1.88
CA ARG A 421 -11.28 38.27 1.89
C ARG A 421 -12.69 38.39 2.48
N GLU A 422 -13.60 37.48 2.16
CA GLU A 422 -14.93 37.42 2.79
C GLU A 422 -14.85 37.03 4.27
N ALA A 423 -13.88 36.17 4.65
CA ALA A 423 -13.59 35.88 6.04
C ALA A 423 -13.13 37.13 6.81
N ALA A 424 -12.22 37.93 6.25
CA ALA A 424 -11.79 39.19 6.87
C ALA A 424 -12.97 40.18 7.09
N LYS A 425 -13.83 40.35 6.08
CA LYS A 425 -15.03 41.22 6.16
C LYS A 425 -15.97 40.81 7.30
N ALA A 426 -16.11 39.51 7.58
CA ALA A 426 -17.03 38.99 8.59
C ALA A 426 -16.70 39.40 10.04
N PHE A 427 -15.47 39.87 10.32
CA PHE A 427 -15.05 40.40 11.63
C PHE A 427 -15.19 41.92 11.77
N SER A 428 -15.64 42.63 10.73
CA SER A 428 -15.86 44.09 10.76
C SER A 428 -16.82 44.56 11.87
N THR A 429 -17.71 43.67 12.33
CA THR A 429 -18.69 43.92 13.40
C THR A 429 -18.36 43.22 14.73
N THR A 430 -17.18 42.58 14.87
CA THR A 430 -16.81 41.85 16.10
C THR A 430 -16.51 42.82 17.25
N PRO A 431 -17.19 42.70 18.42
CA PRO A 431 -16.91 43.52 19.60
C PRO A 431 -15.44 43.46 20.08
N PRO A 432 -14.93 44.54 20.70
CA PRO A 432 -13.61 44.52 21.33
C PRO A 432 -13.54 43.47 22.45
N GLY A 433 -12.34 42.95 22.72
CA GLY A 433 -12.08 41.95 23.76
C GLY A 433 -12.38 40.49 23.39
N ARG A 434 -12.96 40.21 22.22
CA ARG A 434 -13.11 38.84 21.69
C ARG A 434 -11.97 38.47 20.75
N ARG A 435 -11.51 37.22 20.80
CA ARG A 435 -10.42 36.69 19.95
C ARG A 435 -10.96 36.35 18.57
N ARG A 436 -10.26 36.75 17.50
CA ARG A 436 -10.71 36.59 16.11
C ARG A 436 -9.92 35.47 15.43
N LEU A 437 -10.55 34.34 15.15
CA LEU A 437 -9.88 33.15 14.60
C LEU A 437 -10.51 32.76 13.26
N VAL A 438 -9.70 32.71 12.18
CA VAL A 438 -10.07 32.07 10.91
C VAL A 438 -9.43 30.68 10.88
N ILE A 439 -10.25 29.63 10.78
CA ILE A 439 -9.79 28.24 10.69
C ILE A 439 -10.16 27.70 9.31
N TYR A 440 -9.18 27.61 8.43
CA TYR A 440 -9.30 26.92 7.15
C TYR A 440 -9.12 25.41 7.34
N VAL A 441 -10.00 24.61 6.76
CA VAL A 441 -9.96 23.14 6.82
C VAL A 441 -9.99 22.61 5.40
N GLY A 442 -8.86 22.10 4.91
CA GLY A 442 -8.72 21.67 3.53
C GLY A 442 -7.28 21.48 3.08
N SER A 443 -7.13 21.15 1.80
CA SER A 443 -5.85 21.16 1.08
C SER A 443 -5.44 22.58 0.69
N ALA A 444 -6.36 23.39 0.17
CA ALA A 444 -6.07 24.55 -0.66
C ALA A 444 -5.35 24.22 -1.98
N ALA A 445 -5.65 23.06 -2.58
CA ALA A 445 -5.21 22.71 -3.93
C ALA A 445 -5.93 23.54 -5.01
N LEU A 446 -5.20 23.95 -6.04
CA LEU A 446 -5.67 24.76 -7.17
C LEU A 446 -5.57 23.98 -8.48
N ALA A 447 -6.32 24.39 -9.50
CA ALA A 447 -6.30 23.72 -10.81
C ALA A 447 -4.91 23.80 -11.48
N GLU A 448 -4.20 24.92 -11.29
CA GLU A 448 -2.82 25.15 -11.74
C GLU A 448 -1.83 24.12 -11.18
N ASP A 449 -2.05 23.57 -9.98
CA ASP A 449 -1.15 22.57 -9.38
C ASP A 449 -1.08 21.26 -10.19
N ARG A 450 -2.05 21.04 -11.10
CA ARG A 450 -2.06 19.89 -12.03
C ARG A 450 -1.49 20.21 -13.42
N GLN A 451 -1.27 21.48 -13.76
CA GLN A 451 -0.83 21.89 -15.10
C GLN A 451 0.67 22.23 -15.11
N TRP A 452 1.51 21.21 -15.25
CA TRP A 452 2.95 21.34 -15.02
C TRP A 452 3.69 22.22 -16.04
N PHE A 453 3.20 22.34 -17.29
CA PHE A 453 3.76 23.25 -18.30
C PHE A 453 3.46 24.73 -18.05
N THR A 454 2.41 25.05 -17.30
CA THR A 454 1.88 26.42 -17.11
C THR A 454 1.84 26.85 -15.64
N ARG A 455 2.44 26.06 -14.75
CA ARG A 455 2.51 26.36 -13.31
C ARG A 455 3.28 27.68 -13.09
N PRO A 456 2.66 28.72 -12.51
CA PRO A 456 3.37 29.98 -12.25
C PRO A 456 4.52 29.79 -11.25
N PRO A 457 5.54 30.67 -11.24
CA PRO A 457 6.57 30.68 -10.21
C PRO A 457 5.96 30.68 -8.81
N ARG A 458 6.60 29.98 -7.85
CA ARG A 458 6.07 29.86 -6.47
C ARG A 458 5.76 31.22 -5.84
N GLU A 459 6.60 32.21 -6.15
CA GLU A 459 6.47 33.59 -5.69
C GLU A 459 5.19 34.26 -6.19
N GLU A 460 4.84 34.12 -7.48
CA GLU A 460 3.65 34.74 -8.07
C GLU A 460 2.35 34.18 -7.46
N ILE A 461 2.28 32.85 -7.30
CA ILE A 461 1.18 32.15 -6.64
C ILE A 461 0.98 32.70 -5.21
N VAL A 462 2.07 32.91 -4.47
CA VAL A 462 2.06 33.40 -3.09
C VAL A 462 1.69 34.89 -3.02
N LEU A 463 2.31 35.73 -3.86
CA LEU A 463 2.04 37.17 -3.96
C LEU A 463 0.57 37.45 -4.31
N SER A 464 -0.08 36.55 -5.05
CA SER A 464 -1.51 36.66 -5.37
C SER A 464 -2.40 36.78 -4.12
N LEU A 465 -1.97 36.24 -2.97
CA LEU A 465 -2.72 36.22 -1.70
C LEU A 465 -2.45 37.44 -0.79
N GLU A 466 -1.43 38.25 -1.05
CA GLU A 466 -1.08 39.41 -0.21
C GLU A 466 -2.25 40.38 0.05
N PRO A 467 -3.15 40.69 -0.91
CA PRO A 467 -4.33 41.51 -0.63
C PRO A 467 -5.31 40.88 0.37
N ALA A 468 -5.37 39.55 0.45
CA ALA A 468 -6.22 38.84 1.42
C ALA A 468 -5.54 38.74 2.80
N ILE A 469 -4.23 38.52 2.82
CA ILE A 469 -3.38 38.57 4.01
C ILE A 469 -3.49 39.94 4.69
N LEU A 470 -3.36 41.03 3.92
CA LEU A 470 -3.47 42.39 4.44
C LEU A 470 -4.84 42.68 5.06
N ASP A 471 -5.93 42.21 4.44
CA ASP A 471 -7.28 42.41 4.98
C ASP A 471 -7.54 41.57 6.25
N LEU A 472 -6.99 40.35 6.33
CA LEU A 472 -7.02 39.53 7.56
C LEU A 472 -6.23 40.19 8.71
N SER A 473 -5.04 40.70 8.43
CA SER A 473 -4.20 41.40 9.42
C SER A 473 -4.86 42.70 9.89
N ARG A 474 -5.50 43.47 8.99
CA ARG A 474 -6.31 44.65 9.33
C ARG A 474 -7.55 44.29 10.18
N ALA A 475 -8.15 43.13 9.93
CA ALA A 475 -9.24 42.61 10.74
C ALA A 475 -8.78 42.10 12.13
N GLY A 476 -7.47 42.02 12.39
CA GLY A 476 -6.92 41.54 13.66
C GLY A 476 -7.17 40.04 13.90
N CYS A 477 -7.25 39.26 12.82
CA CYS A 477 -7.50 37.82 12.86
C CYS A 477 -6.20 37.04 13.03
N SER A 478 -6.23 35.94 13.81
CA SER A 478 -5.25 34.86 13.65
C SER A 478 -5.73 33.88 12.58
N PHE A 479 -4.85 33.45 11.68
CA PHE A 479 -5.17 32.44 10.68
C PHE A 479 -4.65 31.06 11.09
N LEU A 480 -5.48 30.02 10.94
CA LEU A 480 -5.10 28.64 11.21
C LEU A 480 -5.50 27.75 10.04
N ALA A 481 -4.63 26.82 9.67
CA ALA A 481 -4.92 25.83 8.64
C ALA A 481 -4.86 24.41 9.23
N VAL A 482 -5.86 23.59 8.88
CA VAL A 482 -5.93 22.16 9.18
C VAL A 482 -5.93 21.41 7.86
N ILE A 483 -4.87 20.64 7.60
CA ILE A 483 -4.59 19.97 6.32
C ILE A 483 -4.74 18.45 6.51
N PRO A 484 -5.88 17.85 6.11
CA PRO A 484 -6.23 16.49 6.53
C PRO A 484 -5.86 15.38 5.53
N ALA A 485 -4.90 15.61 4.61
CA ALA A 485 -4.58 14.65 3.55
C ALA A 485 -3.19 14.80 2.91
N ARG A 486 -2.65 13.67 2.41
CA ARG A 486 -1.31 13.51 1.80
C ARG A 486 -0.97 14.46 0.66
N LYS A 487 -1.76 14.42 -0.41
CA LYS A 487 -1.45 15.10 -1.67
C LYS A 487 -1.87 16.56 -1.57
N ASN A 488 -1.04 17.39 -0.95
CA ASN A 488 -1.33 18.81 -0.79
C ASN A 488 -0.25 19.76 -1.35
N ALA A 489 -0.44 20.22 -2.58
CA ALA A 489 0.32 21.32 -3.17
C ALA A 489 0.00 22.69 -2.55
N GLY A 490 -1.10 22.83 -1.81
CA GLY A 490 -1.52 24.06 -1.13
C GLY A 490 -0.87 24.31 0.23
N GLU A 491 -0.09 23.38 0.78
CA GLU A 491 0.51 23.56 2.12
C GLU A 491 1.43 24.80 2.18
N GLU A 492 2.20 25.10 1.12
CA GLU A 492 3.06 26.29 1.09
C GLU A 492 2.25 27.59 1.14
N ARG A 493 1.13 27.67 0.39
CA ARG A 493 0.19 28.80 0.42
C ARG A 493 -0.38 29.00 1.83
N LEU A 494 -0.84 27.93 2.47
CA LEU A 494 -1.40 27.96 3.82
C LEU A 494 -0.36 28.33 4.88
N ARG A 495 0.87 27.81 4.78
CA ARG A 495 1.99 28.21 5.65
C ARG A 495 2.40 29.67 5.44
N HIS A 496 2.33 30.20 4.22
CA HIS A 496 2.61 31.61 3.97
C HIS A 496 1.56 32.53 4.61
N VAL A 497 0.26 32.25 4.41
CA VAL A 497 -0.82 33.02 5.06
C VAL A 497 -0.69 32.95 6.59
N ALA A 498 -0.42 31.76 7.16
CA ALA A 498 -0.22 31.60 8.60
C ALA A 498 1.00 32.39 9.14
N ARG A 499 2.12 32.42 8.41
CA ARG A 499 3.30 33.23 8.77
C ARG A 499 3.01 34.73 8.73
N LYS A 500 2.36 35.23 7.67
CA LYS A 500 2.11 36.68 7.49
C LYS A 500 0.99 37.24 8.36
N VAL A 501 -0.08 36.48 8.57
CA VAL A 501 -1.24 36.90 9.40
C VAL A 501 -1.00 36.63 10.89
N GLY A 502 -0.14 35.66 11.22
CA GLY A 502 0.11 35.22 12.58
C GLY A 502 -0.78 34.04 12.95
N GLY A 503 -0.20 32.84 12.94
CA GLY A 503 -1.00 31.65 12.74
C GLY A 503 -0.30 30.32 12.96
N LEU A 504 -1.06 29.23 12.79
CA LEU A 504 -0.62 27.84 12.94
C LEU A 504 -1.04 27.00 11.73
N VAL A 505 -0.26 25.98 11.38
CA VAL A 505 -0.61 25.01 10.33
C VAL A 505 -0.43 23.60 10.85
N PHE A 506 -1.54 22.87 10.95
CA PHE A 506 -1.60 21.49 11.40
C PHE A 506 -1.75 20.54 10.20
N SER A 507 -0.67 19.83 9.83
CA SER A 507 -0.70 18.78 8.81
C SER A 507 -1.23 17.48 9.43
N THR A 508 -2.55 17.37 9.57
CA THR A 508 -3.27 16.30 10.27
C THR A 508 -3.36 14.97 9.50
N GLU A 509 -2.63 14.83 8.38
CA GLU A 509 -2.24 13.51 7.87
C GLU A 509 -1.49 12.73 8.95
N PHE A 510 -0.31 13.24 9.34
CA PHE A 510 0.59 12.60 10.29
C PHE A 510 0.00 12.67 11.69
N GLN A 511 0.17 11.60 12.49
CA GLN A 511 -0.38 11.59 13.85
C GLN A 511 0.08 12.78 14.69
N ARG A 512 1.38 13.13 14.66
CA ARG A 512 1.91 14.28 15.40
C ARG A 512 1.15 15.57 15.08
N GLY A 513 0.77 15.78 13.82
CA GLY A 513 -0.06 16.93 13.43
C GLY A 513 -1.49 16.85 13.99
N GLN A 514 -2.06 15.64 14.13
CA GLN A 514 -3.34 15.42 14.80
C GLN A 514 -3.25 15.65 16.32
N GLU A 515 -2.11 15.34 16.94
CA GLU A 515 -1.86 15.50 18.38
C GLU A 515 -1.56 16.96 18.74
N GLU A 516 -0.69 17.64 17.98
CA GLU A 516 -0.49 19.09 18.10
C GLU A 516 -1.81 19.86 17.89
N PHE A 517 -2.65 19.43 16.94
CA PHE A 517 -3.99 19.99 16.72
C PHE A 517 -4.96 19.70 17.87
N GLN A 518 -5.07 18.45 18.33
CA GLN A 518 -5.98 18.08 19.42
C GLN A 518 -5.56 18.73 20.74
N ALA A 519 -4.25 18.80 21.02
CA ALA A 519 -3.71 19.49 22.18
C ALA A 519 -3.93 21.00 22.11
N TRP A 520 -4.00 21.60 20.92
CA TRP A 520 -4.40 23.01 20.72
C TRP A 520 -5.90 23.23 20.93
N LEU A 521 -6.76 22.34 20.40
CA LEU A 521 -8.20 22.38 20.68
C LEU A 521 -8.48 22.29 22.19
N ASN A 522 -7.87 21.31 22.86
CA ASN A 522 -8.03 21.05 24.29
C ASN A 522 -7.58 22.22 25.19
N SER A 523 -6.73 23.14 24.71
CA SER A 523 -6.28 24.32 25.47
C SER A 523 -7.14 25.57 25.27
N GLY A 524 -8.35 25.43 24.72
CA GLY A 524 -9.30 26.54 24.51
C GLY A 524 -9.01 27.33 23.23
N LEU A 525 -8.48 26.66 22.21
CA LEU A 525 -8.14 27.22 20.90
C LEU A 525 -7.24 28.48 21.01
N PRO A 526 -6.15 28.49 21.79
CA PRO A 526 -5.41 29.71 22.14
C PRO A 526 -4.85 30.41 20.90
N SER A 527 -4.94 31.75 20.89
CA SER A 527 -4.33 32.56 19.83
C SER A 527 -2.80 32.42 19.92
N PRO A 528 -2.11 32.14 18.81
CA PRO A 528 -0.65 32.11 18.78
C PRO A 528 -0.07 33.53 18.90
N GLU A 529 1.14 33.65 19.45
CA GLU A 529 2.00 34.82 19.28
C GLU A 529 2.73 34.69 17.92
N PRO A 530 2.48 35.59 16.95
CA PRO A 530 3.12 35.55 15.64
C PRO A 530 4.65 35.60 15.74
N ILE A 531 5.35 34.70 15.05
CA ILE A 531 6.81 34.77 14.89
C ILE A 531 7.09 35.63 13.64
N LEU A 532 7.61 36.85 13.85
CA LEU A 532 7.89 37.81 12.79
C LEU A 532 9.29 37.59 12.18
N GLU A 533 10.25 37.19 13.01
CA GLU A 533 11.60 36.84 12.59
C GLU A 533 12.11 35.69 13.46
N LEU A 534 12.77 34.72 12.82
CA LEU A 534 13.56 33.70 13.49
C LEU A 534 14.82 33.50 12.66
N SER A 535 15.97 33.82 13.24
CA SER A 535 17.27 33.76 12.58
C SER A 535 18.31 33.12 13.50
N ILE A 536 19.10 32.20 12.93
CA ILE A 536 20.18 31.48 13.62
C ILE A 536 21.45 31.66 12.78
N GLU A 537 22.52 32.12 13.43
CA GLU A 537 23.82 32.36 12.78
C GLU A 537 24.38 31.05 12.19
N GLY A 538 24.79 31.08 10.92
CA GLY A 538 25.31 29.90 10.20
C GLY A 538 24.25 28.86 9.78
N ALA A 539 22.94 29.15 9.87
CA ALA A 539 21.86 28.24 9.46
C ALA A 539 21.09 28.75 8.23
N SER A 540 20.73 27.84 7.30
CA SER A 540 19.80 28.14 6.20
C SER A 540 18.35 28.03 6.65
N GLN A 541 17.44 28.84 6.10
CA GLN A 541 16.01 28.78 6.43
C GLN A 541 15.39 27.42 6.08
N ASP A 542 15.84 26.78 4.98
CA ASP A 542 15.38 25.44 4.57
C ASP A 542 15.93 24.30 5.43
N ASP A 543 16.82 24.61 6.37
CA ASP A 543 17.43 23.68 7.31
C ASP A 543 16.99 23.93 8.77
N VAL A 544 16.08 24.90 9.03
CA VAL A 544 15.56 25.22 10.37
C VAL A 544 14.04 25.04 10.42
N PHE A 545 13.60 24.00 11.13
CA PHE A 545 12.20 23.64 11.32
C PHE A 545 11.63 24.29 12.59
N ALA A 546 10.70 25.23 12.39
CA ALA A 546 10.03 25.98 13.44
C ALA A 546 8.50 26.06 13.21
N PRO A 547 7.69 26.16 14.28
CA PRO A 547 6.29 26.58 14.18
C PRO A 547 6.13 27.96 13.53
N THR A 548 4.95 28.25 12.97
CA THR A 548 4.62 29.56 12.37
C THR A 548 4.18 30.61 13.40
N GLY A 549 4.00 30.21 14.65
CA GLY A 549 3.65 31.06 15.79
C GLY A 549 3.86 30.31 17.10
N TRP A 550 4.14 31.03 18.20
CA TRP A 550 4.37 30.43 19.52
C TRP A 550 3.03 30.34 20.27
N VAL A 551 2.61 29.13 20.66
CA VAL A 551 1.42 28.95 21.51
C VAL A 551 1.73 29.39 22.95
N PRO A 552 1.07 30.42 23.51
CA PRO A 552 1.43 30.93 24.83
C PRO A 552 1.21 29.89 25.93
N GLY A 553 2.24 29.63 26.74
CA GLY A 553 2.23 28.58 27.78
C GLY A 553 2.60 27.18 27.29
N ARG A 554 3.13 27.03 26.08
CA ARG A 554 3.89 25.84 25.67
C ARG A 554 5.32 26.22 25.33
N ALA A 555 6.22 25.25 25.37
CA ALA A 555 7.59 25.47 24.91
C ALA A 555 7.62 25.70 23.40
N LEU A 556 8.50 26.60 22.92
CA LEU A 556 8.82 26.74 21.51
C LEU A 556 9.96 25.78 21.17
N THR A 557 9.66 24.74 20.41
CA THR A 557 10.62 23.73 19.97
C THR A 557 11.08 24.01 18.54
N LEU A 558 12.40 24.04 18.35
CA LEU A 558 13.10 24.27 17.09
C LEU A 558 14.04 23.10 16.81
N VAL A 559 14.14 22.66 15.55
CA VAL A 559 15.09 21.64 15.11
C VAL A 559 15.82 22.16 13.88
N GLY A 560 17.14 22.09 13.84
CA GLY A 560 17.87 22.65 12.70
C GLY A 560 19.29 22.15 12.50
N ARG A 561 19.89 22.62 11.40
CA ARG A 561 21.28 22.39 11.02
C ARG A 561 21.96 23.72 10.70
N CYS A 562 23.22 23.84 11.10
CA CYS A 562 24.09 24.98 10.84
C CYS A 562 25.52 24.52 10.55
N GLU A 563 26.36 25.44 10.07
CA GLU A 563 27.80 25.23 9.97
C GLU A 563 28.43 24.92 11.35
N PRO A 564 29.55 24.18 11.43
CA PRO A 564 30.15 23.77 12.70
C PRO A 564 30.48 24.97 13.62
N THR A 565 29.83 25.02 14.78
CA THR A 565 29.94 26.17 15.72
C THR A 565 30.06 25.74 17.18
N ALA A 566 30.78 26.54 17.96
CA ALA A 566 30.88 26.39 19.42
C ALA A 566 29.68 27.01 20.17
N SER A 567 28.83 27.81 19.50
CA SER A 567 27.60 28.33 20.11
C SER A 567 26.51 28.63 19.08
N ILE A 568 25.28 28.18 19.36
CA ILE A 568 24.08 28.59 18.63
C ILE A 568 23.71 30.01 19.06
N GLN A 569 23.55 30.89 18.09
CA GLN A 569 23.17 32.29 18.27
C GLN A 569 21.78 32.47 17.66
N LEU A 570 20.75 32.45 18.52
CA LEU A 570 19.35 32.59 18.11
C LEU A 570 18.87 34.03 18.34
N LYS A 571 18.30 34.64 17.31
CA LYS A 571 17.45 35.83 17.40
C LYS A 571 16.01 35.43 17.06
N LEU A 572 15.08 35.83 17.92
CA LEU A 572 13.65 35.60 17.78
C LEU A 572 12.91 36.92 17.98
N VAL A 573 11.98 37.24 17.08
CA VAL A 573 11.07 38.39 17.20
C VAL A 573 9.64 37.88 17.16
N VAL A 574 8.92 38.03 18.28
CA VAL A 574 7.53 37.61 18.42
C VAL A 574 6.61 38.77 18.72
N MET A 575 5.41 38.75 18.14
CA MET A 575 4.38 39.75 18.40
C MET A 575 3.57 39.36 19.64
N ARG A 576 3.79 40.05 20.76
CA ARG A 576 3.09 39.82 22.03
C ARG A 576 2.35 41.08 22.45
N GLN A 577 1.06 40.93 22.81
CA GLN A 577 0.18 42.04 23.20
C GLN A 577 0.16 43.22 22.19
N GLY A 578 0.41 42.94 20.90
CA GLY A 578 0.46 43.93 19.82
C GLY A 578 1.82 44.64 19.66
N GLN A 579 2.86 44.30 20.44
CA GLN A 579 4.21 44.86 20.30
C GLN A 579 5.24 43.80 19.89
N PRO A 580 6.26 44.16 19.09
CA PRO A 580 7.33 43.25 18.69
C PRO A 580 8.34 43.08 19.82
N VAL A 581 8.37 41.91 20.42
CA VAL A 581 9.30 41.55 21.49
C VAL A 581 10.49 40.81 20.88
N VAL A 582 11.67 41.43 20.94
CA VAL A 582 12.94 40.81 20.55
C VAL A 582 13.47 39.96 21.71
N ARG A 583 13.98 38.78 21.38
CA ARG A 583 14.75 37.89 22.25
C ARG A 583 16.01 37.44 21.53
N GLN A 584 17.11 37.32 22.27
CA GLN A 584 18.39 36.82 21.76
C GLN A 584 18.99 35.87 22.79
N TRP A 585 19.56 34.76 22.32
CA TRP A 585 20.23 33.77 23.16
C TRP A 585 21.52 33.29 22.50
N LYS A 586 22.60 33.26 23.29
CA LYS A 586 23.85 32.58 22.97
C LYS A 586 23.92 31.29 23.78
N LEU A 587 23.91 30.15 23.10
CA LEU A 587 23.82 28.83 23.73
C LEU A 587 25.05 28.00 23.36
N ALA A 588 25.82 27.53 24.34
CA ALA A 588 27.04 26.76 24.10
C ALA A 588 26.73 25.37 23.50
N VAL A 589 27.52 24.95 22.51
CA VAL A 589 27.36 23.65 21.83
C VAL A 589 28.21 22.58 22.55
N GLU A 590 27.55 21.75 23.36
CA GLU A 590 28.16 20.57 23.97
C GLU A 590 27.86 19.32 23.13
N SER A 591 28.66 19.06 22.10
CA SER A 591 28.48 17.91 21.19
C SER A 591 28.91 16.58 21.83
N LYS A 592 27.98 15.85 22.46
CA LYS A 592 28.23 14.53 23.08
C LYS A 592 27.92 13.38 22.12
N PRO A 593 28.63 12.24 22.19
CA PRO A 593 28.34 11.07 21.33
C PRO A 593 26.92 10.54 21.47
N ASP A 594 26.36 10.59 22.69
CA ASP A 594 24.98 10.17 22.98
C ASP A 594 23.91 11.05 22.31
N ASP A 595 24.22 12.31 22.00
CA ASP A 595 23.26 13.24 21.39
C ASP A 595 23.15 13.09 19.86
N VAL A 596 23.69 12.01 19.28
CA VAL A 596 23.60 11.65 17.85
C VAL A 596 22.17 11.60 17.30
N PHE A 597 21.16 11.39 18.16
CA PHE A 597 19.75 11.45 17.79
C PHE A 597 19.31 12.84 17.29
N VAL A 598 20.02 13.93 17.65
CA VAL A 598 19.67 15.29 17.25
C VAL A 598 19.74 15.45 15.72
N GLY A 599 20.77 14.86 15.09
CA GLY A 599 20.87 14.79 13.62
C GLY A 599 19.77 13.92 12.99
N ARG A 600 19.37 12.82 13.65
CA ARG A 600 18.21 12.01 13.22
C ARG A 600 16.91 12.79 13.25
N LEU A 601 16.65 13.58 14.31
CA LEU A 601 15.44 14.41 14.41
C LEU A 601 15.39 15.46 13.28
N TRP A 602 16.52 16.08 12.95
CA TRP A 602 16.60 16.99 11.80
C TRP A 602 16.36 16.25 10.47
N ALA A 603 17.04 15.13 10.26
CA ALA A 603 16.94 14.37 9.02
C ALA A 603 15.54 13.79 8.79
N GLN A 604 14.82 13.40 9.85
CA GLN A 604 13.39 13.06 9.78
C GLN A 604 12.57 14.22 9.22
N ARG A 605 12.75 15.46 9.73
CA ARG A 605 12.04 16.64 9.21
C ARG A 605 12.42 17.00 7.77
N LYS A 606 13.70 16.86 7.40
CA LYS A 606 14.16 17.08 6.02
C LYS A 606 13.59 16.04 5.05
N ILE A 607 13.60 14.76 5.43
CA ILE A 607 12.97 13.67 4.66
C ILE A 607 11.45 13.87 4.55
N GLU A 608 10.75 14.28 5.61
CA GLU A 608 9.33 14.64 5.56
C GLU A 608 9.05 15.78 4.56
N GLN A 609 9.92 16.79 4.48
CA GLN A 609 9.81 17.91 3.53
C GLN A 609 10.05 17.42 2.09
N LEU A 610 11.11 16.65 1.86
CA LEU A 610 11.47 16.12 0.54
C LEU A 610 10.40 15.15 0.01
N LEU A 611 9.85 14.27 0.85
CA LEU A 611 8.75 13.37 0.47
C LEU A 611 7.45 14.12 0.11
N ARG A 612 7.23 15.35 0.62
CA ARG A 612 6.11 16.21 0.18
C ARG A 612 6.41 16.87 -1.18
N LEU A 613 7.65 17.34 -1.38
CA LEU A 613 8.10 17.93 -2.65
C LEU A 613 8.05 16.92 -3.80
N ASP A 614 8.56 15.70 -3.57
CA ASP A 614 8.57 14.59 -4.52
C ASP A 614 7.16 14.26 -5.04
N GLN A 615 6.19 14.10 -4.12
CA GLN A 615 4.78 13.86 -4.45
C GLN A 615 4.09 14.99 -5.24
N SER A 616 4.73 16.16 -5.39
CA SER A 616 4.26 17.31 -6.16
C SER A 616 5.04 17.56 -7.47
N THR A 617 5.97 16.66 -7.82
CA THR A 617 6.94 16.81 -8.91
C THR A 617 6.69 15.77 -10.03
N PRO A 618 6.69 16.15 -11.33
CA PRO A 618 6.57 15.19 -12.43
C PRO A 618 7.70 14.16 -12.47
N GLY A 619 7.42 12.93 -12.90
CA GLY A 619 8.28 11.75 -12.70
C GLY A 619 9.71 11.80 -13.26
N PHE A 620 10.01 12.70 -14.21
CA PHE A 620 11.37 12.91 -14.71
C PHE A 620 12.18 13.91 -13.86
N LEU A 621 11.52 14.84 -13.16
CA LEU A 621 12.14 15.77 -12.20
C LEU A 621 12.16 15.21 -10.77
N ALA A 622 11.30 14.23 -10.47
CA ALA A 622 11.20 13.55 -9.17
C ALA A 622 12.47 12.78 -8.75
N GLN A 623 13.46 12.64 -9.65
CA GLN A 623 14.69 11.92 -9.34
C GLN A 623 15.54 12.62 -8.27
N GLU A 624 15.60 13.96 -8.24
CA GLU A 624 16.46 14.68 -7.29
C GLU A 624 15.94 14.60 -5.82
N PRO A 625 14.66 14.86 -5.52
CA PRO A 625 14.10 14.64 -4.17
C PRO A 625 14.23 13.18 -3.70
N ARG A 626 14.00 12.20 -4.58
CA ARG A 626 14.19 10.77 -4.23
C ARG A 626 15.65 10.47 -3.89
N GLN A 627 16.61 10.99 -4.66
CA GLN A 627 18.03 10.77 -4.40
C GLN A 627 18.48 11.40 -3.07
N GLU A 628 18.04 12.62 -2.73
CA GLU A 628 18.36 13.20 -1.43
C GLU A 628 17.69 12.45 -0.26
N VAL A 629 16.44 11.98 -0.42
CA VAL A 629 15.79 11.11 0.59
C VAL A 629 16.59 9.83 0.84
N VAL A 630 17.10 9.17 -0.21
CA VAL A 630 17.95 7.98 -0.06
C VAL A 630 19.28 8.35 0.62
N ALA A 631 19.94 9.45 0.22
CA ALA A 631 21.21 9.87 0.82
C ALA A 631 21.09 10.22 2.32
N LEU A 632 20.05 10.98 2.72
CA LEU A 632 19.78 11.33 4.12
C LEU A 632 19.33 10.10 4.93
N SER A 633 18.55 9.20 4.32
CA SER A 633 18.15 7.92 4.90
C SER A 633 19.38 7.09 5.26
N GLN A 634 20.35 7.00 4.34
CA GLN A 634 21.61 6.30 4.55
C GLN A 634 22.52 7.00 5.57
N GLU A 635 22.70 8.33 5.52
CA GLU A 635 23.53 9.05 6.50
C GLU A 635 23.05 8.82 7.95
N TRP A 636 21.74 8.96 8.19
CA TRP A 636 21.19 9.01 9.55
C TRP A 636 20.66 7.68 10.08
N SER A 637 20.67 6.65 9.23
CA SER A 637 20.03 5.36 9.48
C SER A 637 18.54 5.57 9.78
N LEU A 638 17.79 6.01 8.77
CA LEU A 638 16.34 6.29 8.88
C LEU A 638 15.61 5.54 7.77
N LEU A 639 14.90 4.47 8.10
CA LEU A 639 14.10 3.72 7.12
C LEU A 639 12.97 4.61 6.55
N THR A 640 12.82 4.64 5.22
CA THR A 640 11.80 5.41 4.50
C THR A 640 11.02 4.53 3.50
N PRO A 641 9.97 5.04 2.82
CA PRO A 641 9.30 4.29 1.75
C PRO A 641 10.21 3.94 0.55
N TYR A 642 11.34 4.64 0.38
CA TYR A 642 12.29 4.49 -0.73
C TYR A 642 13.55 3.70 -0.37
N THR A 643 13.75 3.34 0.90
CA THR A 643 14.86 2.50 1.34
C THR A 643 14.37 1.22 2.04
N ALA A 644 15.27 0.25 2.15
CA ALA A 644 15.05 -0.99 2.91
C ALA A 644 16.37 -1.44 3.54
N PHE A 645 16.31 -1.98 4.76
CA PHE A 645 17.47 -2.67 5.34
C PHE A 645 17.59 -4.05 4.70
N LEU A 646 18.77 -4.38 4.19
CA LEU A 646 19.12 -5.67 3.62
C LEU A 646 20.20 -6.32 4.50
N VAL A 647 19.89 -7.48 5.08
CA VAL A 647 20.84 -8.33 5.80
C VAL A 647 21.28 -9.47 4.90
N LEU A 648 22.58 -9.69 4.79
CA LEU A 648 23.20 -10.79 4.03
C LEU A 648 23.96 -11.75 4.96
N GLU A 649 24.18 -12.97 4.47
CA GLU A 649 24.75 -14.11 5.19
C GLU A 649 26.16 -13.85 5.78
N ASN A 650 27.01 -13.12 5.06
CA ASN A 650 28.40 -12.86 5.43
C ASN A 650 28.91 -11.55 4.82
N GLU A 651 30.08 -11.07 5.27
CA GLU A 651 30.69 -9.81 4.79
C GLU A 651 31.15 -9.84 3.32
N ALA A 652 31.46 -11.02 2.76
CA ALA A 652 31.91 -11.15 1.37
C ALA A 652 30.74 -10.96 0.39
N ASP A 653 29.52 -11.38 0.74
CA ASP A 653 28.34 -11.13 -0.09
C ASP A 653 28.00 -9.62 -0.17
N TYR A 654 28.21 -8.84 0.89
CA TYR A 654 28.07 -7.38 0.81
C TYR A 654 29.02 -6.76 -0.24
N ALA A 655 30.28 -7.21 -0.28
CA ALA A 655 31.23 -6.78 -1.29
C ALA A 655 30.81 -7.27 -2.70
N ARG A 656 30.40 -8.53 -2.83
CA ARG A 656 29.93 -9.16 -4.09
C ARG A 656 28.75 -8.43 -4.72
N TRP A 657 27.80 -7.96 -3.90
CA TRP A 657 26.62 -7.21 -4.36
C TRP A 657 26.83 -5.68 -4.42
N GLY A 658 28.05 -5.20 -4.14
CA GLY A 658 28.41 -3.78 -4.18
C GLY A 658 27.65 -2.94 -3.14
N VAL A 659 27.34 -3.51 -1.97
CA VAL A 659 26.62 -2.86 -0.87
C VAL A 659 27.63 -2.43 0.19
N PRO A 660 27.93 -1.13 0.32
CA PRO A 660 29.03 -0.65 1.16
C PRO A 660 28.65 -0.68 2.65
N ARG A 661 29.53 -1.24 3.50
CA ARG A 661 29.32 -1.40 4.95
C ARG A 661 29.50 -0.10 5.75
N GLN A 662 28.68 0.91 5.47
CA GLN A 662 28.89 2.29 5.92
C GLN A 662 28.19 2.64 7.23
N LEU A 663 27.07 2.00 7.58
CA LEU A 663 26.25 2.41 8.73
C LEU A 663 26.88 2.18 10.12
N ARG A 664 27.93 1.37 10.21
CA ARG A 664 28.57 0.83 11.44
C ARG A 664 29.09 1.84 12.48
N ARG A 665 28.88 3.14 12.32
CA ARG A 665 29.51 4.19 13.16
C ARG A 665 28.55 5.01 14.04
N ARG A 666 27.22 4.80 13.98
CA ARG A 666 26.23 5.61 14.74
C ARG A 666 25.05 4.81 15.35
N TYR A 667 25.23 3.52 15.63
CA TYR A 667 24.23 2.73 16.38
C TYR A 667 24.36 2.94 17.90
N TRP A 668 23.21 2.95 18.60
CA TRP A 668 23.17 2.95 20.05
C TRP A 668 23.17 1.49 20.54
N SER A 669 24.34 1.03 21.00
CA SER A 669 24.53 -0.35 21.46
C SER A 669 24.73 -0.37 22.99
N PRO A 670 23.68 -0.62 23.80
CA PRO A 670 23.84 -0.82 25.23
C PRO A 670 24.66 -2.11 25.51
N PRO A 671 25.67 -2.10 26.41
CA PRO A 671 26.60 -3.23 26.58
C PRO A 671 25.98 -4.55 27.04
N GLU A 672 24.78 -4.51 27.62
CA GLU A 672 24.13 -5.60 28.35
C GLU A 672 23.19 -6.46 27.46
N ALA A 673 23.11 -6.19 26.15
CA ALA A 673 21.94 -6.56 25.33
C ALA A 673 22.10 -7.72 24.33
N LEU A 674 23.21 -8.46 24.37
CA LEU A 674 23.46 -9.59 23.45
C LEU A 674 23.78 -10.90 24.17
N GLU A 675 23.09 -11.18 25.28
CA GLU A 675 23.14 -12.48 25.95
C GLU A 675 22.84 -13.64 24.96
N PRO A 676 23.59 -14.75 24.96
CA PRO A 676 23.26 -15.94 24.17
C PRO A 676 21.86 -16.50 24.45
N LEU A 677 21.29 -17.22 23.49
CA LEU A 677 20.02 -17.93 23.72
C LEU A 677 20.27 -19.22 24.54
N PRO A 678 19.52 -19.52 25.61
CA PRO A 678 19.75 -20.72 26.41
C PRO A 678 19.09 -21.93 25.75
N LEU A 679 19.67 -22.40 24.64
CA LEU A 679 19.10 -23.43 23.73
C LEU A 679 18.59 -24.69 24.45
N ALA A 680 19.29 -25.15 25.49
CA ALA A 680 18.88 -26.31 26.28
C ALA A 680 17.68 -26.05 27.21
N GLY A 681 17.43 -24.80 27.61
CA GLY A 681 16.18 -24.38 28.26
C GLY A 681 15.04 -24.24 27.24
N MET A 682 15.30 -23.48 26.18
CA MET A 682 14.36 -23.19 25.10
C MET A 682 13.81 -24.48 24.43
N ARG A 683 14.65 -25.48 24.13
CA ARG A 683 14.20 -26.75 23.55
C ARG A 683 13.38 -27.62 24.53
N ARG A 684 13.65 -27.54 25.84
CA ARG A 684 12.82 -28.20 26.88
C ARG A 684 11.46 -27.52 27.00
N TRP A 685 11.43 -26.18 26.97
CA TRP A 685 10.18 -25.42 26.92
C TRP A 685 9.35 -25.79 25.68
N ALA A 686 9.96 -25.77 24.49
CA ALA A 686 9.27 -26.11 23.24
C ALA A 686 8.69 -27.53 23.25
N GLY A 687 9.42 -28.52 23.78
CA GLY A 687 8.92 -29.90 23.93
C GLY A 687 7.83 -30.10 25.00
N GLY A 688 7.61 -29.10 25.87
CA GLY A 688 6.57 -29.09 26.91
C GLY A 688 5.35 -28.26 26.52
N ALA A 689 5.55 -26.98 26.20
CA ALA A 689 4.50 -26.00 25.91
C ALA A 689 3.75 -26.28 24.60
N MET A 690 4.39 -26.87 23.59
CA MET A 690 3.74 -27.24 22.33
C MET A 690 2.82 -28.47 22.43
N LYS A 691 2.68 -29.09 23.61
CA LYS A 691 1.70 -30.17 23.81
C LYS A 691 0.32 -29.55 24.04
N PRO A 692 -0.67 -29.76 23.17
CA PRO A 692 -2.03 -29.32 23.46
C PRO A 692 -2.51 -30.02 24.73
N ALA A 693 -3.15 -29.26 25.63
CA ALA A 693 -3.69 -29.81 26.86
C ALA A 693 -4.62 -31.00 26.54
N PRO A 694 -4.48 -32.15 27.21
CA PRO A 694 -5.28 -33.33 26.90
C PRO A 694 -6.76 -33.01 27.10
N LEU A 695 -7.54 -33.15 26.04
CA LEU A 695 -8.97 -32.89 26.06
C LEU A 695 -9.63 -33.79 27.12
N PRO A 696 -10.59 -33.27 27.92
CA PRO A 696 -11.30 -34.10 28.90
C PRO A 696 -11.88 -35.35 28.22
N PRO A 697 -11.83 -36.55 28.83
CA PRO A 697 -12.22 -37.79 28.16
C PRO A 697 -13.67 -37.86 27.65
N PHE A 698 -14.55 -36.92 28.04
CA PHE A 698 -15.87 -36.76 27.42
C PHE A 698 -15.80 -35.95 26.11
N VAL A 699 -14.98 -34.89 26.05
CA VAL A 699 -14.76 -34.05 24.86
C VAL A 699 -14.08 -34.85 23.76
N GLU A 700 -13.04 -35.63 24.07
CA GLU A 700 -12.38 -36.44 23.03
C GLU A 700 -13.32 -37.51 22.46
N ARG A 701 -14.18 -38.14 23.28
CA ARG A 701 -15.24 -39.04 22.80
C ARG A 701 -16.30 -38.33 21.96
N LEU A 702 -16.73 -37.13 22.33
CA LEU A 702 -17.66 -36.32 21.52
C LEU A 702 -17.03 -35.93 20.16
N GLN A 703 -15.75 -35.53 20.15
CA GLN A 703 -15.04 -35.21 18.91
C GLN A 703 -14.78 -36.45 18.04
N GLN A 704 -14.56 -37.63 18.63
CA GLN A 704 -14.48 -38.90 17.89
C GLN A 704 -15.84 -39.29 17.30
N ALA A 705 -16.93 -39.17 18.07
CA ALA A 705 -18.28 -39.44 17.59
C ALA A 705 -18.71 -38.49 16.46
N ALA A 706 -18.41 -37.19 16.57
CA ALA A 706 -18.66 -36.22 15.50
C ALA A 706 -17.88 -36.55 14.21
N VAL A 707 -16.62 -36.98 14.33
CA VAL A 707 -15.81 -37.42 13.19
C VAL A 707 -16.35 -38.71 12.57
N ALA A 708 -16.75 -39.69 13.37
CA ALA A 708 -17.38 -40.91 12.86
C ALA A 708 -18.68 -40.60 12.09
N GLN A 709 -19.55 -39.76 12.67
CA GLN A 709 -20.79 -39.33 12.03
C GLN A 709 -20.55 -38.54 10.73
N ALA A 710 -19.50 -37.71 10.68
CA ALA A 710 -19.06 -37.02 9.47
C ALA A 710 -18.56 -37.99 8.38
N ILE A 711 -17.75 -38.99 8.74
CA ILE A 711 -17.26 -40.02 7.82
C ILE A 711 -18.42 -40.86 7.27
N ASP A 712 -19.38 -41.24 8.10
CA ASP A 712 -20.53 -42.06 7.69
C ASP A 712 -21.50 -41.26 6.82
N ALA A 713 -21.76 -39.99 7.15
CA ALA A 713 -22.55 -39.09 6.29
C ALA A 713 -21.85 -38.83 4.95
N ALA A 714 -20.51 -38.71 4.93
CA ALA A 714 -19.74 -38.60 3.70
C ALA A 714 -19.78 -39.90 2.87
N ARG A 715 -19.74 -41.07 3.51
CA ARG A 715 -19.89 -42.37 2.84
C ARG A 715 -21.28 -42.53 2.23
N GLN A 716 -22.33 -42.08 2.93
CA GLN A 716 -23.70 -42.04 2.41
C GLN A 716 -23.81 -41.08 1.22
N ALA A 717 -23.29 -39.85 1.32
CA ALA A 717 -23.31 -38.89 0.21
C ALA A 717 -22.56 -39.41 -1.04
N LEU A 718 -21.40 -40.05 -0.87
CA LEU A 718 -20.68 -40.72 -1.97
C LEU A 718 -21.50 -41.87 -2.59
N SER A 719 -22.26 -42.63 -1.80
CA SER A 719 -23.08 -43.74 -2.31
C SER A 719 -24.21 -43.31 -3.26
N VAL A 720 -24.64 -42.05 -3.20
CA VAL A 720 -25.59 -41.43 -4.14
C VAL A 720 -24.91 -40.49 -5.15
N GLY A 721 -23.58 -40.52 -5.26
CA GLY A 721 -22.78 -39.74 -6.21
C GLY A 721 -22.52 -38.27 -5.84
N ASP A 722 -22.99 -37.82 -4.67
CA ASP A 722 -22.88 -36.44 -4.20
C ASP A 722 -21.58 -36.20 -3.42
N ALA A 723 -20.47 -36.15 -4.17
CA ALA A 723 -19.13 -35.98 -3.61
C ALA A 723 -18.90 -34.58 -2.99
N ARG A 724 -19.68 -33.57 -3.39
CA ARG A 724 -19.65 -32.23 -2.77
C ARG A 724 -20.27 -32.23 -1.38
N ARG A 725 -21.43 -32.85 -1.21
CA ARG A 725 -22.03 -33.07 0.11
C ARG A 725 -21.15 -33.97 0.98
N ALA A 726 -20.45 -34.94 0.40
CA ALA A 726 -19.46 -35.73 1.11
C ALA A 726 -18.31 -34.87 1.65
N GLN A 727 -17.74 -33.97 0.82
CA GLN A 727 -16.70 -33.03 1.25
C GLN A 727 -17.21 -32.12 2.38
N PHE A 728 -18.39 -31.51 2.21
CA PHE A 728 -19.03 -30.66 3.22
C PHE A 728 -19.22 -31.35 4.59
N HIS A 729 -19.54 -32.64 4.61
CA HIS A 729 -19.64 -33.39 5.86
C HIS A 729 -18.27 -33.56 6.57
N LEU A 730 -17.17 -33.71 5.81
CA LEU A 730 -15.81 -33.82 6.34
C LEU A 730 -15.25 -32.47 6.81
N ASP A 731 -15.42 -31.41 6.01
CA ASP A 731 -14.89 -30.07 6.33
C ASP A 731 -15.41 -29.54 7.68
N ARG A 732 -16.66 -29.87 8.02
CA ARG A 732 -17.30 -29.55 9.30
C ARG A 732 -16.63 -30.14 10.54
N VAL A 733 -15.69 -31.07 10.38
CA VAL A 733 -14.87 -31.64 11.46
C VAL A 733 -13.36 -31.52 11.22
N ALA A 734 -12.90 -30.94 10.10
CA ALA A 734 -11.49 -30.88 9.72
C ALA A 734 -10.58 -30.17 10.76
N TYR A 735 -11.13 -29.22 11.50
CA TYR A 735 -10.46 -28.48 12.57
C TYR A 735 -10.37 -29.25 13.90
N LEU A 736 -11.01 -30.42 14.02
CA LEU A 736 -10.98 -31.23 15.25
C LEU A 736 -9.68 -32.04 15.34
N PRO A 737 -8.95 -32.01 16.47
CA PRO A 737 -7.76 -32.85 16.69
C PRO A 737 -8.01 -34.36 16.56
N SER A 738 -9.26 -34.82 16.68
CA SER A 738 -9.66 -36.22 16.41
C SER A 738 -9.72 -36.55 14.91
N ALA A 739 -10.08 -35.59 14.05
CA ALA A 739 -10.16 -35.79 12.60
C ALA A 739 -8.76 -35.94 12.00
N GLN A 740 -7.87 -35.03 12.37
CA GLN A 740 -6.47 -35.06 11.94
C GLN A 740 -5.77 -36.36 12.34
N ARG A 741 -6.07 -36.88 13.54
CA ARG A 741 -5.55 -38.16 14.07
C ARG A 741 -6.29 -39.42 13.57
N SER A 742 -7.40 -39.31 12.83
CA SER A 742 -8.20 -40.46 12.38
C SER A 742 -7.76 -40.98 11.01
N PRO A 743 -7.25 -42.22 10.88
CA PRO A 743 -6.89 -42.79 9.59
C PRO A 743 -8.10 -42.91 8.65
N GLN A 744 -9.27 -43.22 9.20
CA GLN A 744 -10.53 -43.36 8.47
C GLN A 744 -11.02 -42.02 7.91
N TYR A 745 -10.78 -40.91 8.64
CA TYR A 745 -11.04 -39.56 8.13
C TYR A 745 -10.13 -39.23 6.95
N GLN A 746 -8.82 -39.45 7.12
CA GLN A 746 -7.82 -39.19 6.08
C GLN A 746 -8.05 -40.04 4.81
N GLU A 747 -8.47 -41.29 4.97
CA GLU A 747 -8.85 -42.17 3.86
C GLU A 747 -10.12 -41.67 3.15
N MET A 748 -11.14 -41.21 3.91
CA MET A 748 -12.37 -40.69 3.33
C MET A 748 -12.13 -39.36 2.59
N VAL A 749 -11.32 -38.45 3.13
CA VAL A 749 -10.91 -37.21 2.44
C VAL A 749 -10.22 -37.54 1.11
N ARG A 750 -9.29 -38.51 1.08
CA ARG A 750 -8.66 -38.95 -0.19
C ARG A 750 -9.66 -39.55 -1.17
N LYS A 751 -10.61 -40.36 -0.71
CA LYS A 751 -11.67 -40.95 -1.54
C LYS A 751 -12.60 -39.88 -2.13
N VAL A 752 -13.04 -38.91 -1.32
CA VAL A 752 -13.84 -37.77 -1.79
C VAL A 752 -13.05 -36.93 -2.78
N ALA A 753 -11.79 -36.57 -2.47
CA ALA A 753 -10.92 -35.83 -3.38
C ALA A 753 -10.68 -36.56 -4.71
N GLN A 754 -10.53 -37.89 -4.71
CA GLN A 754 -10.36 -38.68 -5.93
C GLN A 754 -11.63 -38.73 -6.78
N VAL A 755 -12.82 -38.74 -6.16
CA VAL A 755 -14.11 -38.67 -6.87
C VAL A 755 -14.38 -37.24 -7.37
N ASN A 756 -14.10 -36.21 -6.57
CA ASN A 756 -14.19 -34.80 -6.97
C ASN A 756 -13.24 -34.51 -8.14
N TRP A 757 -11.98 -34.94 -8.09
CA TRP A 757 -11.05 -34.87 -9.23
C TRP A 757 -11.63 -35.52 -10.49
N ARG A 758 -12.18 -36.73 -10.36
CA ARG A 758 -12.77 -37.47 -11.50
C ARG A 758 -14.02 -36.78 -12.06
N GLN A 759 -14.87 -36.18 -11.20
CA GLN A 759 -16.01 -35.37 -11.62
C GLN A 759 -15.59 -34.01 -12.21
N ALA A 760 -14.55 -33.37 -11.66
CA ALA A 760 -14.01 -32.10 -12.15
C ALA A 760 -13.37 -32.26 -13.54
N VAL A 761 -12.62 -33.34 -13.77
CA VAL A 761 -12.15 -33.72 -15.12
C VAL A 761 -13.33 -33.94 -16.07
N LEU A 762 -14.38 -34.65 -15.64
CA LEU A 762 -15.59 -34.86 -16.45
C LEU A 762 -16.44 -33.59 -16.68
N GLN A 763 -16.32 -32.56 -15.83
CA GLN A 763 -16.97 -31.26 -16.02
C GLN A 763 -16.12 -30.30 -16.86
N ALA A 764 -14.79 -30.31 -16.70
CA ALA A 764 -13.84 -29.54 -17.50
C ALA A 764 -13.84 -29.96 -18.98
N LEU A 765 -14.22 -31.20 -19.28
CA LEU A 765 -14.45 -31.69 -20.65
C LEU A 765 -15.70 -31.11 -21.33
N GLY A 766 -16.56 -30.38 -20.61
CA GLY A 766 -17.65 -29.57 -21.18
C GLY A 766 -18.59 -30.35 -22.11
N SER A 767 -18.74 -29.88 -23.36
CA SER A 767 -19.59 -30.50 -24.38
C SER A 767 -19.11 -31.88 -24.84
N HIS A 768 -17.83 -32.24 -24.61
CA HIS A 768 -17.30 -33.57 -24.93
C HIS A 768 -17.79 -34.68 -23.97
N ARG A 769 -18.57 -34.33 -22.94
CA ARG A 769 -19.20 -35.26 -21.99
C ARG A 769 -19.96 -36.42 -22.66
N ALA A 770 -20.50 -36.22 -23.86
CA ALA A 770 -21.21 -37.26 -24.63
C ALA A 770 -20.30 -38.42 -25.10
N PHE A 771 -19.00 -38.19 -25.33
CA PHE A 771 -18.06 -39.22 -25.82
C PHE A 771 -17.76 -40.33 -24.81
N PHE A 772 -18.04 -40.11 -23.52
CA PHE A 772 -17.61 -40.98 -22.42
C PHE A 772 -18.76 -41.41 -21.49
N ALA A 773 -20.03 -41.20 -21.89
CA ALA A 773 -21.17 -41.33 -20.99
C ALA A 773 -22.49 -41.84 -21.65
N ALA A 774 -22.42 -42.80 -22.58
CA ALA A 774 -23.59 -43.53 -23.09
C ALA A 774 -23.24 -44.98 -23.53
N PRO A 775 -24.17 -45.95 -23.42
CA PRO A 775 -23.99 -47.30 -23.95
C PRO A 775 -24.12 -47.36 -25.48
N ALA A 776 -23.42 -48.30 -26.11
CA ALA A 776 -23.01 -48.24 -27.52
C ALA A 776 -24.06 -48.67 -28.58
N ALA A 777 -25.34 -48.31 -28.41
CA ALA A 777 -26.44 -48.77 -29.28
C ALA A 777 -27.09 -47.68 -30.16
N GLU A 778 -27.33 -46.48 -29.61
CA GLU A 778 -28.19 -45.47 -30.26
C GLU A 778 -27.61 -44.06 -30.18
N LEU A 779 -27.19 -43.52 -31.33
CA LEU A 779 -27.56 -42.19 -31.86
C LEU A 779 -26.77 -41.90 -33.16
N ALA A 780 -27.46 -41.39 -34.18
CA ALA A 780 -26.84 -41.01 -35.46
C ALA A 780 -25.95 -39.75 -35.29
N PRO A 781 -24.89 -39.58 -36.11
CA PRO A 781 -23.89 -38.55 -35.87
C PRO A 781 -24.40 -37.14 -36.16
N PHE A 782 -24.66 -36.36 -35.11
CA PHE A 782 -24.58 -34.91 -35.21
C PHE A 782 -23.09 -34.53 -35.23
N VAL A 783 -22.61 -33.98 -36.35
CA VAL A 783 -21.24 -33.48 -36.49
C VAL A 783 -21.22 -31.98 -36.19
N PRO A 784 -20.79 -31.54 -35.00
CA PRO A 784 -20.46 -30.14 -34.79
C PRO A 784 -19.17 -29.82 -35.56
N ASP A 785 -19.24 -28.94 -36.55
CA ASP A 785 -18.07 -28.47 -37.28
C ASP A 785 -17.06 -27.81 -36.31
N LEU A 786 -15.83 -28.29 -36.31
CA LEU A 786 -14.71 -27.72 -35.54
C LEU A 786 -14.40 -26.28 -35.97
N GLY A 787 -14.83 -25.85 -37.16
CA GLY A 787 -14.82 -24.45 -37.60
C GLY A 787 -15.70 -23.50 -36.76
N SER A 788 -16.62 -24.01 -35.93
CA SER A 788 -17.47 -23.20 -35.06
C SER A 788 -16.75 -22.72 -33.79
N LEU A 789 -15.97 -23.60 -33.12
CA LEU A 789 -15.17 -23.24 -31.94
C LEU A 789 -13.90 -22.43 -32.27
N ALA A 790 -13.54 -22.33 -33.56
CA ALA A 790 -12.45 -21.50 -34.05
C ALA A 790 -12.85 -20.02 -34.26
N GLN A 791 -14.12 -19.66 -34.05
CA GLN A 791 -14.61 -18.29 -34.25
C GLN A 791 -14.60 -17.49 -32.94
N PRO A 792 -13.87 -16.37 -32.87
CA PRO A 792 -13.91 -15.50 -31.70
C PRO A 792 -15.28 -14.81 -31.62
N HIS A 793 -16.08 -15.20 -30.63
CA HIS A 793 -17.36 -14.55 -30.35
C HIS A 793 -17.14 -13.09 -29.95
N ALA A 794 -17.41 -12.20 -30.90
CA ALA A 794 -17.31 -10.77 -30.72
C ALA A 794 -18.66 -10.19 -30.22
N PRO A 795 -18.64 -9.28 -29.22
CA PRO A 795 -19.87 -8.66 -28.72
C PRO A 795 -20.68 -8.01 -29.85
N PRO A 796 -22.03 -8.09 -29.86
CA PRO A 796 -22.86 -7.43 -30.86
C PRO A 796 -22.59 -5.92 -30.99
N GLU A 797 -22.24 -5.25 -29.89
CA GLU A 797 -21.90 -3.82 -29.89
C GLU A 797 -20.49 -3.53 -30.41
N PHE A 798 -19.54 -4.42 -30.12
CA PHE A 798 -18.19 -4.38 -30.71
C PHE A 798 -18.25 -4.62 -32.23
N LEU A 799 -19.15 -5.50 -32.71
CA LEU A 799 -19.37 -5.70 -34.16
C LEU A 799 -20.14 -4.56 -34.82
N ARG A 800 -21.03 -3.85 -34.11
CA ARG A 800 -21.66 -2.61 -34.61
C ARG A 800 -20.64 -1.49 -34.79
N THR A 801 -19.72 -1.35 -33.85
CA THR A 801 -18.65 -0.33 -33.92
C THR A 801 -17.55 -0.73 -34.90
N HIS A 802 -17.09 -1.98 -34.88
CA HIS A 802 -15.97 -2.48 -35.68
C HIS A 802 -16.39 -3.66 -36.60
N PRO A 803 -17.23 -3.42 -37.64
CA PRO A 803 -17.79 -4.48 -38.50
C PRO A 803 -16.74 -5.27 -39.30
N HIS A 804 -15.51 -4.77 -39.39
CA HIS A 804 -14.37 -5.40 -40.05
C HIS A 804 -13.61 -6.39 -39.15
N ALA A 805 -13.79 -6.34 -37.82
CA ALA A 805 -12.97 -7.04 -36.83
C ALA A 805 -12.98 -8.57 -36.99
N TYR A 806 -14.15 -9.15 -37.27
CA TYR A 806 -14.28 -10.59 -37.54
C TYR A 806 -13.45 -11.03 -38.76
N ARG A 807 -13.38 -10.20 -39.81
CA ARG A 807 -12.58 -10.50 -41.01
C ARG A 807 -11.08 -10.27 -40.78
N LEU A 808 -10.71 -9.33 -39.92
CA LEU A 808 -9.33 -9.17 -39.43
C LEU A 808 -8.84 -10.39 -38.63
N LEU A 809 -9.73 -11.09 -37.94
CA LEU A 809 -9.43 -12.30 -37.17
C LEU A 809 -9.36 -13.58 -38.01
N GLN A 810 -9.82 -13.57 -39.27
CA GLN A 810 -9.70 -14.72 -40.17
C GLN A 810 -8.22 -15.06 -40.44
N SER A 811 -7.89 -16.34 -40.36
CA SER A 811 -6.53 -16.81 -40.61
C SER A 811 -6.17 -16.73 -42.10
N VAL A 812 -4.96 -16.26 -42.39
CA VAL A 812 -4.35 -16.25 -43.72
C VAL A 812 -3.15 -17.20 -43.69
N GLN A 813 -2.97 -17.98 -44.76
CA GLN A 813 -1.73 -18.74 -44.96
C GLN A 813 -0.64 -17.76 -45.40
N VAL A 814 0.49 -17.75 -44.68
CA VAL A 814 1.58 -16.79 -44.88
C VAL A 814 2.85 -17.53 -45.27
N GLU A 815 3.50 -17.02 -46.32
CA GLU A 815 4.76 -17.51 -46.87
C GLU A 815 5.64 -16.30 -47.25
N PRO A 816 6.98 -16.44 -47.30
CA PRO A 816 7.89 -15.36 -47.65
C PRO A 816 7.60 -14.75 -49.03
N ARG A 817 7.47 -13.41 -49.08
CA ARG A 817 7.21 -12.69 -50.33
C ARG A 817 7.62 -11.22 -50.26
N THR A 818 7.89 -10.64 -51.43
CA THR A 818 7.98 -9.19 -51.62
C THR A 818 6.57 -8.58 -51.73
N THR A 819 6.34 -7.41 -51.14
CA THR A 819 5.08 -6.67 -51.26
C THR A 819 5.29 -5.15 -51.07
N SER A 820 4.25 -4.34 -51.16
CA SER A 820 4.29 -2.89 -50.90
C SER A 820 3.14 -2.45 -49.98
N VAL A 821 3.20 -1.22 -49.47
CA VAL A 821 2.12 -0.67 -48.61
C VAL A 821 0.81 -0.59 -49.37
N ALA A 822 0.84 -0.22 -50.67
CA ALA A 822 -0.33 -0.22 -51.54
C ALA A 822 -0.97 -1.62 -51.66
N GLN A 823 -0.16 -2.66 -51.86
CA GLN A 823 -0.64 -4.05 -51.97
C GLN A 823 -1.21 -4.58 -50.66
N LEU A 824 -0.62 -4.22 -49.51
CA LEU A 824 -1.16 -4.57 -48.19
C LEU A 824 -2.48 -3.84 -47.90
N ALA A 825 -2.61 -2.58 -48.32
CA ALA A 825 -3.85 -1.82 -48.21
C ALA A 825 -4.96 -2.39 -49.12
N GLU A 826 -4.66 -2.76 -50.37
CA GLU A 826 -5.62 -3.45 -51.26
C GLU A 826 -6.03 -4.81 -50.65
N LEU A 827 -5.07 -5.59 -50.15
CA LEU A 827 -5.32 -6.88 -49.50
C LEU A 827 -6.22 -6.73 -48.27
N LEU A 828 -5.97 -5.74 -47.42
CA LEU A 828 -6.88 -5.39 -46.31
C LEU A 828 -8.27 -5.03 -46.82
N ALA A 829 -8.41 -4.10 -47.78
CA ALA A 829 -9.71 -3.64 -48.26
C ALA A 829 -10.51 -4.80 -48.87
N LYS A 830 -9.87 -5.61 -49.72
CA LYS A 830 -10.46 -6.76 -50.42
C LYS A 830 -10.88 -7.90 -49.49
N ARG A 831 -10.16 -8.12 -48.39
CA ARG A 831 -10.50 -9.14 -47.38
C ARG A 831 -11.53 -8.62 -46.37
N THR A 832 -11.29 -7.45 -45.79
CA THR A 832 -12.11 -6.90 -44.69
C THR A 832 -13.41 -6.25 -45.17
N GLY A 833 -13.44 -5.70 -46.39
CA GLY A 833 -14.52 -4.81 -46.83
C GLY A 833 -14.53 -3.45 -46.13
N ALA A 834 -13.47 -3.10 -45.39
CA ALA A 834 -13.33 -1.81 -44.70
C ALA A 834 -12.77 -0.73 -45.64
N ASN A 835 -13.04 0.53 -45.30
CA ASN A 835 -12.32 1.67 -45.86
C ASN A 835 -10.88 1.64 -45.35
N VAL A 836 -9.92 1.27 -46.21
CA VAL A 836 -8.50 1.35 -45.86
C VAL A 836 -7.96 2.68 -46.34
N VAL A 837 -7.39 3.46 -45.42
CA VAL A 837 -6.78 4.77 -45.67
C VAL A 837 -5.29 4.64 -45.43
N VAL A 838 -4.47 5.08 -46.37
CA VAL A 838 -3.03 5.25 -46.17
C VAL A 838 -2.77 6.74 -45.99
N ASP A 839 -2.14 7.11 -44.88
CA ASP A 839 -1.75 8.48 -44.57
C ASP A 839 -0.55 8.89 -45.42
N ARG A 840 -0.82 9.27 -46.67
CA ARG A 840 0.21 9.67 -47.62
C ARG A 840 1.06 10.82 -47.08
N LYS A 841 0.48 11.75 -46.30
CA LYS A 841 1.26 12.87 -45.74
C LYS A 841 2.29 12.36 -44.73
N ALA A 842 1.88 11.53 -43.77
CA ALA A 842 2.82 10.95 -42.80
C ALA A 842 3.91 10.09 -43.49
N LEU A 843 3.53 9.32 -44.52
CA LEU A 843 4.47 8.53 -45.31
C LEU A 843 5.45 9.42 -46.12
N ASP A 844 4.96 10.47 -46.78
CA ASP A 844 5.79 11.42 -47.55
C ASP A 844 6.74 12.21 -46.62
N ASP A 845 6.25 12.68 -45.47
CA ASP A 845 7.03 13.36 -44.42
C ASP A 845 8.14 12.44 -43.85
N SER A 846 7.94 11.11 -43.85
CA SER A 846 8.94 10.10 -43.48
C SER A 846 9.73 9.49 -44.66
N GLY A 847 9.53 9.96 -45.90
CA GLY A 847 10.26 9.48 -47.08
C GLY A 847 9.89 8.07 -47.57
N LEU A 848 8.70 7.57 -47.23
CA LEU A 848 8.21 6.23 -47.52
C LEU A 848 7.21 6.20 -48.69
N ALA A 849 7.70 5.93 -49.90
CA ALA A 849 6.81 5.77 -51.07
C ALA A 849 5.89 4.53 -50.93
N VAL A 850 4.59 4.72 -51.12
CA VAL A 850 3.54 3.69 -50.88
C VAL A 850 3.71 2.42 -51.73
N ASP A 851 4.26 2.56 -52.94
CA ASP A 851 4.51 1.47 -53.87
C ASP A 851 5.92 0.84 -53.74
N ARG A 852 6.75 1.32 -52.80
CA ARG A 852 8.09 0.76 -52.56
C ARG A 852 8.00 -0.73 -52.19
N PRO A 853 8.68 -1.63 -52.91
CA PRO A 853 8.72 -3.03 -52.56
C PRO A 853 9.63 -3.29 -51.36
N PHE A 854 9.17 -4.13 -50.44
CA PHE A 854 9.95 -4.65 -49.31
C PHE A 854 9.67 -6.15 -49.09
N GLU A 855 10.59 -6.87 -48.45
CA GLU A 855 10.47 -8.31 -48.19
C GLU A 855 9.75 -8.56 -46.84
N VAL A 856 8.86 -9.57 -46.81
CA VAL A 856 8.22 -10.04 -45.59
C VAL A 856 8.57 -11.51 -45.38
N ARG A 857 9.46 -11.80 -44.41
CA ARG A 857 9.89 -13.16 -44.03
C ARG A 857 9.01 -13.71 -42.91
N ALA A 858 7.89 -14.32 -43.31
CA ALA A 858 6.89 -14.84 -42.40
C ALA A 858 6.36 -16.21 -42.88
N TRP A 859 6.02 -17.08 -41.93
CA TRP A 859 5.53 -18.43 -42.17
C TRP A 859 4.34 -18.75 -41.26
N GLY A 860 3.45 -19.64 -41.72
CA GLY A 860 2.41 -20.26 -40.90
C GLY A 860 1.00 -19.77 -41.21
N LYS A 861 0.14 -19.79 -40.20
CA LYS A 861 -1.30 -19.49 -40.29
C LYS A 861 -1.73 -18.55 -39.16
N MET A 862 -1.44 -17.27 -39.34
CA MET A 862 -1.78 -16.18 -38.42
C MET A 862 -3.05 -15.44 -38.87
N SER A 863 -3.65 -14.63 -37.99
CA SER A 863 -4.77 -13.76 -38.40
C SER A 863 -4.32 -12.71 -39.43
N LEU A 864 -5.25 -12.26 -40.28
CA LEU A 864 -5.02 -11.15 -41.22
C LEU A 864 -4.49 -9.89 -40.49
N ARG A 865 -5.02 -9.62 -39.29
CA ARG A 865 -4.59 -8.54 -38.40
C ARG A 865 -3.12 -8.63 -38.03
N GLU A 866 -2.69 -9.78 -37.51
CA GLU A 866 -1.30 -10.04 -37.14
C GLU A 866 -0.39 -9.92 -38.37
N TYR A 867 -0.75 -10.58 -39.48
CA TYR A 867 0.05 -10.56 -40.70
C TYR A 867 0.33 -9.13 -41.20
N VAL A 868 -0.71 -8.30 -41.31
CA VAL A 868 -0.53 -6.94 -41.85
C VAL A 868 0.16 -6.02 -40.86
N ARG A 869 -0.11 -6.12 -39.54
CA ARG A 869 0.65 -5.38 -38.51
C ARG A 869 2.14 -5.69 -38.57
N ARG A 870 2.52 -6.97 -38.70
CA ARG A 870 3.93 -7.39 -38.81
C ARG A 870 4.58 -7.00 -40.14
N ALA A 871 3.83 -7.03 -41.24
CA ALA A 871 4.34 -6.57 -42.53
C ALA A 871 4.57 -5.05 -42.54
N LEU A 872 3.68 -4.26 -41.94
CA LEU A 872 3.82 -2.80 -41.86
C LEU A 872 4.96 -2.36 -40.93
N SER A 873 5.20 -3.07 -39.82
CA SER A 873 6.29 -2.69 -38.89
C SER A 873 7.69 -2.81 -39.50
N GLN A 874 7.87 -3.60 -40.58
CA GLN A 874 9.14 -3.60 -41.36
C GLN A 874 9.46 -2.27 -42.03
N GLN A 875 8.48 -1.35 -42.14
CA GLN A 875 8.64 0.00 -42.65
C GLN A 875 8.38 1.07 -41.57
N ARG A 876 8.36 0.69 -40.28
CA ARG A 876 7.96 1.54 -39.13
C ARG A 876 6.57 2.19 -39.32
N LEU A 877 5.65 1.41 -39.90
CA LEU A 877 4.25 1.78 -40.10
C LEU A 877 3.33 0.98 -39.18
N VAL A 878 2.28 1.64 -38.70
CA VAL A 878 1.26 1.10 -37.80
C VAL A 878 -0.10 1.01 -38.45
N LEU A 879 -0.91 0.05 -37.98
CA LEU A 879 -2.31 -0.14 -38.36
C LEU A 879 -3.22 0.30 -37.22
N ILE A 880 -3.80 1.49 -37.35
CA ILE A 880 -4.81 2.02 -36.44
C ILE A 880 -6.18 1.47 -36.87
N GLU A 881 -6.85 0.81 -35.94
CA GLU A 881 -8.18 0.22 -36.12
C GLU A 881 -9.23 1.19 -35.57
N GLU A 882 -9.89 1.95 -36.44
CA GLU A 882 -11.02 2.84 -36.09
C GLU A 882 -12.36 2.19 -36.46
N PRO A 883 -13.49 2.58 -35.84
CA PRO A 883 -14.80 1.99 -36.09
C PRO A 883 -15.15 1.78 -37.58
N HIS A 884 -14.89 2.79 -38.43
CA HIS A 884 -15.34 2.78 -39.83
C HIS A 884 -14.21 2.90 -40.86
N ARG A 885 -12.94 2.83 -40.44
CA ARG A 885 -11.76 2.78 -41.31
C ARG A 885 -10.59 2.04 -40.68
N LEU A 886 -9.71 1.49 -41.52
CA LEU A 886 -8.39 1.02 -41.13
C LEU A 886 -7.37 2.04 -41.64
N LEU A 887 -6.65 2.70 -40.73
CA LEU A 887 -5.68 3.73 -41.08
C LEU A 887 -4.25 3.16 -40.98
N VAL A 888 -3.52 3.21 -42.08
CA VAL A 888 -2.07 2.94 -42.13
C VAL A 888 -1.34 4.27 -42.08
N THR A 889 -0.53 4.49 -41.04
CA THR A 889 0.26 5.72 -40.84
C THR A 889 1.58 5.40 -40.12
N THR A 890 2.41 6.40 -39.84
CA THR A 890 3.70 6.25 -39.15
C THR A 890 3.52 6.23 -37.63
N GLU A 891 4.51 5.70 -36.91
CA GLU A 891 4.51 5.66 -35.44
C GLU A 891 4.48 7.08 -34.84
N ASP A 892 5.26 8.03 -35.39
CA ASP A 892 5.25 9.45 -34.98
C ASP A 892 3.86 10.10 -35.15
N ALA A 893 3.15 9.79 -36.24
CA ALA A 893 1.82 10.31 -36.51
C ALA A 893 0.74 9.70 -35.61
N GLN A 894 0.89 8.43 -35.22
CA GLN A 894 0.05 7.81 -34.19
C GLN A 894 0.25 8.52 -32.84
N ASP A 895 1.51 8.76 -32.44
CA ASP A 895 1.85 9.35 -31.14
C ASP A 895 1.37 10.80 -31.02
N ALA A 896 1.44 11.58 -32.10
CA ALA A 896 0.82 12.90 -32.20
C ALA A 896 -0.73 12.90 -32.10
N SER A 897 -1.37 11.73 -32.18
CA SER A 897 -2.83 11.57 -32.20
C SER A 897 -3.42 10.85 -30.97
N GLN A 898 -2.58 10.36 -30.04
CA GLN A 898 -3.03 9.56 -28.90
C GLN A 898 -4.07 10.29 -28.04
N ARG A 899 -5.20 9.62 -27.79
CA ARG A 899 -6.22 10.04 -26.82
C ARG A 899 -6.24 9.11 -25.62
N LEU A 900 -5.98 9.65 -24.44
CA LEU A 900 -6.09 8.91 -23.19
C LEU A 900 -7.56 8.79 -22.76
N GLU A 901 -8.20 7.68 -23.10
CA GLU A 901 -9.54 7.35 -22.60
C GLU A 901 -9.44 6.72 -21.20
N VAL A 902 -9.98 7.41 -20.19
CA VAL A 902 -9.90 7.01 -18.78
C VAL A 902 -11.24 6.45 -18.34
N HIS A 903 -11.39 5.12 -18.38
CA HIS A 903 -12.55 4.43 -17.82
C HIS A 903 -12.40 4.26 -16.30
N PRO A 904 -13.37 4.73 -15.48
CA PRO A 904 -13.41 4.42 -14.06
C PRO A 904 -13.53 2.91 -13.84
N VAL A 905 -12.72 2.34 -12.94
CA VAL A 905 -12.81 0.92 -12.58
C VAL A 905 -14.16 0.58 -11.91
N GLY A 906 -14.86 1.58 -11.37
CA GLY A 906 -16.24 1.44 -10.89
C GLY A 906 -17.28 1.18 -11.99
N ASP A 907 -17.05 1.68 -13.21
CA ASP A 907 -17.96 1.49 -14.35
C ASP A 907 -17.82 0.07 -14.95
N LEU A 908 -16.71 -0.60 -14.65
CA LEU A 908 -16.49 -2.03 -14.92
C LEU A 908 -17.01 -2.94 -13.80
N LEU A 909 -17.56 -2.39 -12.72
CA LEU A 909 -17.94 -3.12 -11.50
C LEU A 909 -19.29 -2.64 -10.96
N HIS A 910 -20.40 -3.08 -11.58
CA HIS A 910 -21.74 -2.88 -11.07
C HIS A 910 -22.16 -4.00 -10.08
N PRO A 911 -22.10 -3.78 -8.74
CA PRO A 911 -22.56 -4.77 -7.76
C PRO A 911 -24.09 -4.92 -7.81
N GLY A 912 -24.58 -5.88 -8.60
CA GLY A 912 -26.00 -6.18 -8.76
C GLY A 912 -26.41 -6.55 -10.20
N CYS A 913 -25.55 -6.31 -11.18
CA CYS A 913 -25.81 -6.62 -12.59
C CYS A 913 -24.87 -7.72 -13.09
N THR A 914 -25.40 -8.70 -13.80
CA THR A 914 -24.60 -9.61 -14.63
C THR A 914 -24.52 -9.05 -16.04
N ALA A 915 -23.33 -8.63 -16.49
CA ALA A 915 -23.06 -8.45 -17.92
C ALA A 915 -23.24 -9.79 -18.66
N ASP A 916 -23.60 -9.73 -19.93
CA ASP A 916 -23.68 -10.93 -20.77
C ASP A 916 -22.27 -11.52 -20.97
N VAL A 917 -22.18 -12.86 -21.05
CA VAL A 917 -20.95 -13.56 -21.45
C VAL A 917 -20.47 -13.06 -22.82
N ALA A 918 -21.41 -12.65 -23.69
CA ALA A 918 -21.14 -12.06 -24.99
C ALA A 918 -20.54 -10.63 -24.92
N GLU A 919 -20.78 -9.88 -23.84
CA GLU A 919 -20.23 -8.52 -23.64
C GLU A 919 -18.80 -8.55 -23.06
N LEU A 920 -18.45 -9.61 -22.35
CA LEU A 920 -17.13 -9.83 -21.72
C LEU A 920 -16.07 -10.40 -22.68
N GLY A 921 -16.39 -10.60 -23.96
CA GLY A 921 -15.46 -11.11 -24.97
C GLY A 921 -14.50 -10.01 -25.47
N ALA A 922 -13.19 -10.30 -25.48
CA ALA A 922 -12.15 -9.42 -26.00
C ALA A 922 -11.51 -10.06 -27.25
N PRO A 923 -12.08 -9.93 -28.47
CA PRO A 923 -11.88 -10.89 -29.56
C PRO A 923 -10.43 -10.99 -30.06
N TYR A 924 -9.70 -9.87 -30.03
CA TYR A 924 -8.29 -9.83 -30.39
C TYR A 924 -7.39 -10.44 -29.30
N LEU A 925 -7.66 -10.15 -28.02
CA LEU A 925 -6.87 -10.60 -26.87
C LEU A 925 -7.07 -12.11 -26.61
N ASP A 926 -8.31 -12.59 -26.64
CA ASP A 926 -8.60 -14.00 -26.40
C ASP A 926 -7.97 -14.88 -27.52
N ALA A 927 -7.95 -14.40 -28.77
CA ALA A 927 -7.26 -15.05 -29.88
C ALA A 927 -5.72 -14.98 -29.75
N GLU A 928 -5.16 -13.91 -29.18
CA GLU A 928 -3.74 -13.78 -28.87
C GLU A 928 -3.30 -14.76 -27.78
N LEU A 929 -4.01 -14.82 -26.65
CA LEU A 929 -3.71 -15.72 -25.54
C LEU A 929 -3.80 -17.20 -25.93
N ALA A 930 -4.79 -17.57 -26.76
CA ALA A 930 -4.90 -18.91 -27.33
C ALA A 930 -3.70 -19.25 -28.25
N ALA A 931 -3.24 -18.30 -29.07
CA ALA A 931 -2.07 -18.49 -29.92
C ALA A 931 -0.78 -18.63 -29.08
N GLN A 932 -0.53 -17.74 -28.12
CA GLN A 932 0.67 -17.79 -27.28
C GLN A 932 0.78 -19.08 -26.46
N THR A 933 -0.35 -19.62 -26.00
CA THR A 933 -0.39 -20.91 -25.30
C THR A 933 0.07 -22.05 -26.22
N ARG A 934 -0.53 -22.16 -27.42
CA ARG A 934 -0.14 -23.13 -28.46
C ARG A 934 1.33 -23.00 -28.89
N LEU A 935 1.84 -21.78 -28.99
CA LEU A 935 3.22 -21.51 -29.38
C LEU A 935 4.22 -21.94 -28.29
N ARG A 936 3.93 -21.71 -26.99
CA ARG A 936 4.73 -22.23 -25.87
C ARG A 936 4.79 -23.75 -25.85
N GLU A 937 3.65 -24.41 -26.03
CA GLU A 937 3.57 -25.89 -26.12
C GLU A 937 4.37 -26.48 -27.30
N LYS A 938 4.59 -25.70 -28.37
CA LYS A 938 5.46 -26.10 -29.49
C LYS A 938 6.93 -25.81 -29.25
N LEU A 939 7.27 -24.69 -28.60
CA LEU A 939 8.64 -24.33 -28.25
C LEU A 939 9.30 -25.31 -27.28
N GLN A 940 8.51 -25.95 -26.41
CA GLN A 940 8.99 -26.94 -25.44
C GLN A 940 9.21 -28.34 -26.03
N ARG A 941 8.99 -28.53 -27.34
CA ARG A 941 9.21 -29.83 -28.01
C ARG A 941 10.70 -30.06 -28.28
N PRO A 942 11.26 -31.25 -28.01
CA PRO A 942 12.65 -31.55 -28.32
C PRO A 942 12.86 -31.62 -29.85
N VAL A 943 14.02 -31.12 -30.29
CA VAL A 943 14.48 -31.14 -31.68
C VAL A 943 15.95 -31.56 -31.76
N THR A 944 16.36 -32.00 -32.94
CA THR A 944 17.74 -32.38 -33.27
C THR A 944 18.21 -31.58 -34.46
N LEU A 945 19.35 -30.87 -34.34
CA LEU A 945 19.92 -30.01 -35.37
C LEU A 945 21.37 -30.46 -35.69
N ASP A 946 21.74 -30.47 -36.98
CA ASP A 946 23.13 -30.56 -37.48
C ASP A 946 23.29 -29.58 -38.65
N TYR A 947 23.71 -28.35 -38.32
CA TYR A 947 24.07 -27.30 -39.26
C TYR A 947 25.57 -27.00 -39.13
N ARG A 948 26.23 -26.80 -40.27
CA ARG A 948 27.68 -26.53 -40.37
C ARG A 948 27.90 -25.42 -41.38
N GLU A 949 28.30 -24.24 -40.90
CA GLU A 949 28.51 -23.02 -41.70
C GLU A 949 27.36 -22.74 -42.68
N ALA A 950 26.13 -22.94 -42.20
CA ALA A 950 24.92 -22.76 -42.99
C ALA A 950 24.52 -21.26 -43.01
N PRO A 951 24.03 -20.71 -44.14
CA PRO A 951 23.52 -19.34 -44.18
C PRO A 951 22.27 -19.20 -43.29
N LEU A 952 22.24 -18.16 -42.47
CA LEU A 952 21.16 -17.87 -41.51
C LEU A 952 19.77 -17.93 -42.16
N GLY A 953 19.59 -17.37 -43.36
CA GLY A 953 18.30 -17.38 -44.07
C GLY A 953 17.78 -18.78 -44.42
N VAL A 954 18.67 -19.76 -44.63
CA VAL A 954 18.31 -21.17 -44.85
C VAL A 954 17.89 -21.80 -43.53
N VAL A 955 18.70 -21.61 -42.48
CA VAL A 955 18.47 -22.20 -41.15
C VAL A 955 17.17 -21.68 -40.52
N LEU A 956 16.88 -20.37 -40.63
CA LEU A 956 15.61 -19.78 -40.21
C LEU A 956 14.41 -20.36 -40.96
N SER A 957 14.54 -20.59 -42.28
CA SER A 957 13.49 -21.18 -43.11
C SER A 957 13.19 -22.64 -42.74
N ASP A 958 14.24 -23.42 -42.40
CA ASP A 958 14.09 -24.81 -41.98
C ASP A 958 13.54 -24.93 -40.55
N LEU A 959 13.96 -24.05 -39.63
CA LEU A 959 13.41 -23.98 -38.27
C LEU A 959 11.95 -23.54 -38.25
N ALA A 960 11.55 -22.60 -39.11
CA ALA A 960 10.14 -22.24 -39.28
C ALA A 960 9.30 -23.44 -39.77
N ARG A 961 9.84 -24.24 -40.71
CA ARG A 961 9.22 -25.48 -41.17
C ARG A 961 9.14 -26.55 -40.06
N MET A 962 10.17 -26.64 -39.21
CA MET A 962 10.26 -27.59 -38.09
C MET A 962 9.32 -27.23 -36.94
N PHE A 963 9.13 -25.95 -36.65
CA PHE A 963 8.17 -25.45 -35.66
C PHE A 963 6.71 -25.68 -36.09
N GLY A 964 6.44 -25.57 -37.39
CA GLY A 964 5.12 -25.83 -37.97
C GLY A 964 4.02 -24.91 -37.40
N ASP A 965 4.35 -23.66 -37.12
CA ASP A 965 3.43 -22.61 -36.63
C ASP A 965 3.94 -21.22 -37.03
N ASN A 966 3.33 -20.17 -36.49
CA ASN A 966 3.56 -18.78 -36.85
C ASN A 966 4.98 -18.31 -36.47
N VAL A 967 5.83 -18.08 -37.48
CA VAL A 967 7.16 -17.47 -37.32
C VAL A 967 7.25 -16.20 -38.16
N PHE A 968 7.90 -15.19 -37.61
CA PHE A 968 8.24 -13.94 -38.29
C PHE A 968 9.70 -13.57 -38.02
N VAL A 969 10.43 -13.18 -39.06
CA VAL A 969 11.81 -12.70 -38.97
C VAL A 969 11.83 -11.20 -39.23
N ASP A 970 12.38 -10.46 -38.28
CA ASP A 970 12.38 -9.01 -38.24
C ASP A 970 13.58 -8.45 -39.02
N LEU A 971 13.47 -8.49 -40.34
CA LEU A 971 14.53 -8.04 -41.25
C LEU A 971 14.95 -6.60 -40.96
N LYS A 972 14.03 -5.71 -40.62
CA LYS A 972 14.38 -4.31 -40.35
C LYS A 972 15.27 -4.16 -39.11
N ALA A 973 14.98 -4.90 -38.03
CA ALA A 973 15.85 -4.93 -36.85
C ALA A 973 17.21 -5.58 -37.16
N MET A 974 17.23 -6.63 -37.99
CA MET A 974 18.49 -7.25 -38.45
C MET A 974 19.34 -6.27 -39.27
N GLU A 975 18.75 -5.54 -40.22
CA GLU A 975 19.42 -4.50 -41.01
C GLU A 975 20.00 -3.39 -40.13
N ASP A 976 19.22 -2.88 -39.18
CA ASP A 976 19.65 -1.81 -38.27
C ASP A 976 20.78 -2.25 -37.33
N ALA A 977 20.94 -3.56 -37.08
CA ALA A 977 22.06 -4.16 -36.36
C ALA A 977 23.19 -4.71 -37.26
N GLY A 978 23.09 -4.57 -38.59
CA GLY A 978 24.10 -5.03 -39.55
C GLY A 978 24.17 -6.55 -39.79
N ILE A 979 23.13 -7.30 -39.39
CA ILE A 979 23.04 -8.76 -39.49
C ILE A 979 22.39 -9.15 -40.82
N THR A 980 22.95 -10.12 -41.55
CA THR A 980 22.49 -10.49 -42.89
C THR A 980 21.96 -11.93 -42.98
N GLN A 981 21.10 -12.21 -43.97
CA GLN A 981 20.64 -13.58 -44.25
C GLN A 981 21.77 -14.52 -44.75
N GLN A 982 22.96 -13.99 -45.08
CA GLN A 982 24.14 -14.76 -45.52
C GLN A 982 25.07 -15.17 -44.38
N ASP A 983 24.87 -14.60 -43.18
CA ASP A 983 25.70 -14.82 -42.00
C ASP A 983 25.71 -16.31 -41.63
N ARG A 984 26.86 -16.80 -41.15
CA ARG A 984 27.10 -18.23 -41.01
C ARG A 984 26.81 -18.69 -39.59
N VAL A 985 26.03 -19.77 -39.48
CA VAL A 985 25.71 -20.40 -38.20
C VAL A 985 25.98 -21.90 -38.23
N SER A 986 26.43 -22.42 -37.11
CA SER A 986 26.75 -23.83 -36.86
C SER A 986 26.07 -24.28 -35.57
N ALA A 987 25.44 -25.46 -35.58
CA ALA A 987 24.66 -25.98 -34.47
C ALA A 987 24.58 -27.51 -34.53
N GLN A 988 24.99 -28.19 -33.47
CA GLN A 988 25.00 -29.65 -33.39
C GLN A 988 24.55 -30.13 -32.00
N TRP A 989 23.29 -30.57 -31.89
CA TRP A 989 22.74 -31.14 -30.67
C TRP A 989 21.49 -31.99 -30.93
N ARG A 990 21.12 -32.82 -29.95
CA ARG A 990 20.01 -33.79 -30.05
C ARG A 990 19.08 -33.68 -28.86
N ASP A 991 17.78 -33.87 -29.11
CA ASP A 991 16.67 -33.84 -28.15
C ASP A 991 16.64 -32.63 -27.20
N VAL A 992 17.11 -31.48 -27.69
CA VAL A 992 17.06 -30.19 -26.96
C VAL A 992 15.74 -29.49 -27.28
N PRO A 993 15.00 -28.90 -26.32
CA PRO A 993 13.81 -28.10 -26.62
C PRO A 993 14.08 -27.03 -27.69
N LEU A 994 13.11 -26.80 -28.56
CA LEU A 994 13.27 -25.81 -29.64
C LEU A 994 13.53 -24.40 -29.10
N GLU A 995 12.99 -24.04 -27.93
CA GLU A 995 13.26 -22.77 -27.25
C GLU A 995 14.75 -22.58 -26.90
N GLU A 996 15.37 -23.59 -26.28
CA GLU A 996 16.80 -23.61 -25.96
C GLU A 996 17.63 -23.62 -27.25
N SER A 997 17.25 -24.46 -28.22
CA SER A 997 17.91 -24.57 -29.52
C SER A 997 17.97 -23.23 -30.26
N LEU A 998 16.84 -22.50 -30.32
CA LEU A 998 16.79 -21.17 -30.92
C LEU A 998 17.67 -20.19 -30.14
N ARG A 999 17.64 -20.21 -28.81
CA ARG A 999 18.43 -19.29 -27.97
C ARG A 999 19.94 -19.50 -28.16
N TRP A 1000 20.40 -20.74 -28.24
CA TRP A 1000 21.82 -21.07 -28.41
C TRP A 1000 22.32 -20.79 -29.84
N LEU A 1001 21.48 -21.02 -30.85
CA LEU A 1001 21.78 -20.74 -32.26
C LEU A 1001 21.84 -19.24 -32.58
N LEU A 1002 20.88 -18.46 -32.05
CA LEU A 1002 20.68 -17.06 -32.41
C LEU A 1002 21.51 -16.09 -31.54
N GLY A 1003 21.79 -16.47 -30.29
CA GLY A 1003 22.57 -15.67 -29.34
C GLY A 1003 23.94 -15.17 -29.84
N PRO A 1004 24.75 -15.97 -30.58
CA PRO A 1004 26.02 -15.51 -31.15
C PRO A 1004 25.89 -14.35 -32.14
N LEU A 1005 24.75 -14.21 -32.83
CA LEU A 1005 24.45 -13.08 -33.72
C LEU A 1005 23.69 -11.95 -33.01
N SER A 1006 23.59 -11.98 -31.68
CA SER A 1006 22.75 -11.06 -30.89
C SER A 1006 21.26 -11.05 -31.30
N LEU A 1007 20.78 -12.16 -31.89
CA LEU A 1007 19.38 -12.38 -32.19
C LEU A 1007 18.69 -13.14 -31.05
N GLU A 1008 17.41 -12.86 -30.80
CA GLU A 1008 16.63 -13.51 -29.75
C GLU A 1008 15.20 -13.86 -30.23
N PRO A 1009 14.70 -15.07 -29.93
CA PRO A 1009 13.30 -15.43 -30.15
C PRO A 1009 12.40 -14.84 -29.05
N VAL A 1010 11.34 -14.13 -29.44
CA VAL A 1010 10.33 -13.57 -28.53
C VAL A 1010 8.91 -13.89 -29.00
N LEU A 1011 8.06 -14.37 -28.07
CA LEU A 1011 6.63 -14.53 -28.32
C LEU A 1011 5.94 -13.18 -28.15
N HIS A 1012 5.32 -12.68 -29.21
CA HIS A 1012 4.68 -11.37 -29.22
C HIS A 1012 3.54 -11.35 -30.25
N GLY A 1013 2.34 -10.91 -29.86
CA GLY A 1013 1.14 -11.12 -30.67
C GLY A 1013 0.82 -12.61 -30.81
N GLN A 1014 0.35 -13.00 -32.00
CA GLN A 1014 0.04 -14.39 -32.36
C GLN A 1014 1.23 -15.16 -32.98
N THR A 1015 2.46 -14.72 -32.72
CA THR A 1015 3.64 -15.09 -33.53
C THR A 1015 4.90 -15.30 -32.67
N LEU A 1016 5.77 -16.22 -33.11
CA LEU A 1016 7.16 -16.29 -32.68
C LEU A 1016 7.99 -15.33 -33.55
N VAL A 1017 8.43 -14.23 -32.96
CA VAL A 1017 9.24 -13.20 -33.64
C VAL A 1017 10.72 -13.44 -33.35
N ILE A 1018 11.53 -13.49 -34.40
CA ILE A 1018 13.00 -13.52 -34.31
C ILE A 1018 13.50 -12.12 -34.68
N THR A 1019 14.12 -11.44 -33.72
CA THR A 1019 14.59 -10.05 -33.84
C THR A 1019 15.88 -9.85 -33.05
N THR A 1020 16.43 -8.64 -33.00
CA THR A 1020 17.66 -8.35 -32.24
C THR A 1020 17.39 -8.35 -30.74
N ARG A 1021 18.44 -8.56 -29.94
CA ARG A 1021 18.34 -8.59 -28.46
C ARG A 1021 17.91 -7.25 -27.85
N GLU A 1022 18.21 -6.14 -28.52
CA GLU A 1022 17.81 -4.78 -28.13
C GLU A 1022 16.30 -4.58 -28.38
N GLU A 1023 15.84 -4.83 -29.61
CA GLU A 1023 14.42 -4.80 -29.97
C GLU A 1023 13.58 -5.81 -29.16
N ALA A 1024 14.15 -6.98 -28.85
CA ALA A 1024 13.52 -7.97 -27.96
C ALA A 1024 13.47 -7.50 -26.49
N ALA A 1025 14.40 -6.65 -26.04
CA ALA A 1025 14.35 -6.04 -24.71
C ALA A 1025 13.26 -4.95 -24.64
N ASP A 1026 13.19 -4.05 -25.62
CA ASP A 1026 12.16 -3.01 -25.66
C ASP A 1026 10.76 -3.60 -25.82
N ARG A 1027 10.59 -4.65 -26.63
CA ARG A 1027 9.34 -5.44 -26.71
C ARG A 1027 9.00 -6.21 -25.42
N ARG A 1028 9.90 -6.30 -24.44
CA ARG A 1028 9.63 -6.83 -23.08
C ARG A 1028 9.42 -5.73 -22.05
N LEU A 1029 10.04 -4.56 -22.23
CA LEU A 1029 9.92 -3.38 -21.35
C LEU A 1029 8.61 -2.62 -21.61
N LEU A 1030 8.19 -2.51 -22.87
CA LEU A 1030 6.97 -1.81 -23.30
C LEU A 1030 5.71 -2.70 -23.30
N THR A 1031 5.80 -4.00 -22.97
CA THR A 1031 4.61 -4.86 -22.86
C THR A 1031 3.73 -4.53 -21.65
N THR A 1032 2.73 -3.67 -21.88
CA THR A 1032 1.52 -3.60 -21.06
C THR A 1032 0.89 -5.00 -20.99
N ARG A 1033 1.05 -5.69 -19.85
CA ARG A 1033 0.51 -7.03 -19.64
C ARG A 1033 -1.01 -6.95 -19.42
N VAL A 1034 -1.77 -6.97 -20.52
CA VAL A 1034 -3.23 -7.03 -20.49
C VAL A 1034 -3.66 -8.46 -20.11
N TYR A 1035 -4.05 -8.65 -18.86
CA TYR A 1035 -4.66 -9.89 -18.40
C TYR A 1035 -6.13 -9.92 -18.84
N SER A 1036 -6.59 -11.02 -19.45
CA SER A 1036 -8.02 -11.21 -19.71
C SER A 1036 -8.75 -11.38 -18.38
N CYS A 1037 -9.52 -10.35 -17.97
CA CYS A 1037 -10.30 -10.32 -16.72
C CYS A 1037 -11.45 -11.36 -16.66
N ARG A 1038 -11.56 -12.21 -17.68
CA ARG A 1038 -12.53 -13.29 -17.87
C ARG A 1038 -12.52 -14.37 -16.77
N GLY A 1039 -11.51 -14.36 -15.89
CA GLY A 1039 -11.46 -15.15 -14.64
C GLY A 1039 -11.46 -14.34 -13.34
N VAL A 1040 -11.52 -13.00 -13.39
CA VAL A 1040 -11.38 -12.09 -12.24
C VAL A 1040 -12.65 -11.28 -11.96
N VAL A 1041 -13.39 -10.89 -13.01
CA VAL A 1041 -14.57 -10.00 -12.90
C VAL A 1041 -15.90 -10.77 -12.80
N TYR A 1042 -15.87 -12.11 -12.82
CA TYR A 1042 -17.06 -12.93 -12.56
C TYR A 1042 -17.44 -12.99 -11.08
N ALA A 1043 -18.36 -12.10 -10.68
CA ALA A 1043 -19.27 -12.39 -9.58
C ALA A 1043 -20.25 -13.50 -10.01
N LEU A 1044 -19.85 -14.77 -9.84
CA LEU A 1044 -20.80 -15.89 -9.93
C LEU A 1044 -21.99 -15.63 -9.00
N LYS A 1045 -23.22 -15.90 -9.47
CA LYS A 1045 -24.40 -15.94 -8.59
C LYS A 1045 -24.09 -16.80 -7.36
N PRO A 1046 -24.56 -16.46 -6.15
CA PRO A 1046 -24.28 -17.26 -4.95
C PRO A 1046 -24.71 -18.74 -5.09
N GLU A 1047 -25.75 -18.99 -5.90
CA GLU A 1047 -26.23 -20.31 -6.34
C GLU A 1047 -25.16 -21.15 -7.07
N LEU A 1048 -24.29 -20.51 -7.85
CA LEU A 1048 -23.16 -21.12 -8.60
C LEU A 1048 -21.83 -21.00 -7.85
N ALA A 1049 -21.67 -20.00 -6.98
CA ALA A 1049 -20.51 -19.89 -6.10
C ALA A 1049 -20.47 -21.00 -5.02
N ALA A 1050 -21.63 -21.57 -4.66
CA ALA A 1050 -21.74 -22.79 -3.86
C ALA A 1050 -21.31 -24.08 -4.61
N SER A 1051 -20.65 -23.96 -5.76
CA SER A 1051 -20.55 -25.02 -6.77
C SER A 1051 -19.22 -24.99 -7.57
N GLY A 1052 -18.06 -24.78 -6.91
CA GLY A 1052 -16.77 -24.87 -7.63
C GLY A 1052 -15.49 -24.84 -6.79
N ALA A 1053 -14.99 -26.03 -6.44
CA ALA A 1053 -13.57 -26.45 -6.47
C ALA A 1053 -13.52 -27.98 -6.29
#